data_AF-F4GM11-F1
#
_entry.id   AF-F4GM11-F1
#
_cell.length_a   1.000
_cell.length_b   1.000
_cell.length_c   1.000
_cell.angle_alpha   90.00
_cell.angle_beta   90.00
_cell.angle_gamma   90.00
#
_symmetry.space_group_name_H-M   'P 1'
#
loop_
_entity.id
_entity.type
_entity.pdbx_description
1 polymer ?
#
loop_
_entity_poly.entity_id
_entity_poly.type
_entity_poly.pdbx_seq_one_letter_code
_entity_poly.pdbx_strand_id
1 'polypeptide(L)'
;MNFLRDTLENGYVTRWLVSETHAEIIKATPVSIEKKSNVWEGSPAAASHENPIRTNFLEEKTRNRPPCPKFGTPRPDSTVMLNGTEHPVHVRFPFGDPVVALSGFWPVPTWISSAAYTVVTSPVAQNVIMEIGIQGGLSLWINNVLAADYRPYRRNELCKQTFATNLSAGDNQFIVAWDEFAERDTECSFSIRLFPELEELGQKVPIGNRDTEEIQKLEHAVASLAFTRNHFTEGYVSLTCAHPYDDSPFSVELTGATEENEMLGILHTVRAVFPPKTALTSLGSCETFPLGFLRFTVKTHVAGMPVTSRITMENLPSSVLPSPARTVRERKRQAFAFLAQYGEQNANRAVALLHEHGDPAEIEIILRRQIGFINRRSDCSDFYLPYFPHILRTFSSSGMIKKETLSDMKRCILDFRYWHDEPGDDAMWFYSENHALMFHVCQLICGELYPDEIFTNSGMNGRQMQEKAKKLLYEWFDAFFRNGFTEWNSPPYLPIDSLGFASLYAQTSDSRLKELARKALDYIFRLLAIHSLNGIFCTTAGRTYLKELMGNNSNCPSFINFIGYGRGNASHAGKGVVSLCFSDYEPPGEYERFHDIPEGKALLCQSTHGYQGYADIYAYKTHRYLLSTANDFRPGYRGFQEDIVHALFSATEQTWVNHPGEFATFGSARPSYWAGSGTLPRANQYKNFASIIFNIDASHPVSFTHAYLPLMEFSDWSQRGPWVFVHARNGAYGALYNSAGLVRQTFGANSDREFISFSKKSIWFIRVSDSCEFASFGEFCNALEAAPLHRDEDSSGYVFTDPRLGKLSASWTSSLTVDGTAVKYTGFTPEGTLTWEDF
;
A
#
# COMPACT_ATOMS: atom_id res chain seq x y z
N MET A 1 -5.00 -43.08 -0.72
CA MET A 1 -4.67 -41.64 -0.84
C MET A 1 -5.84 -40.86 -0.27
N ASN A 2 -5.58 -40.04 0.73
CA ASN A 2 -6.50 -39.15 1.40
C ASN A 2 -6.63 -37.84 0.63
N PHE A 3 -7.72 -37.11 0.89
CA PHE A 3 -8.03 -35.85 0.23
C PHE A 3 -8.52 -34.82 1.26
N LEU A 4 -8.11 -33.56 1.08
CA LEU A 4 -8.86 -32.43 1.63
C LEU A 4 -10.09 -32.22 0.76
N ARG A 5 -11.26 -32.09 1.36
CA ARG A 5 -12.55 -31.96 0.67
C ARG A 5 -13.23 -30.70 1.14
N ASP A 6 -13.77 -29.93 0.20
CA ASP A 6 -14.50 -28.71 0.46
C ASP A 6 -15.67 -28.57 -0.51
N THR A 7 -16.64 -27.76 -0.13
CA THR A 7 -17.68 -27.26 -1.02
C THR A 7 -17.15 -26.05 -1.79
N LEU A 8 -17.66 -25.83 -3.00
CA LEU A 8 -17.32 -24.64 -3.78
C LEU A 8 -18.09 -23.44 -3.25
N GLU A 9 -17.48 -22.67 -2.35
CA GLU A 9 -18.09 -21.48 -1.76
C GLU A 9 -18.38 -20.43 -2.85
N ASN A 10 -19.66 -20.05 -3.01
CA ASN A 10 -20.14 -19.21 -4.10
C ASN A 10 -19.78 -19.73 -5.52
N GLY A 11 -19.48 -21.03 -5.65
CA GLY A 11 -19.04 -21.66 -6.89
C GLY A 11 -17.53 -21.55 -7.17
N TYR A 12 -16.74 -20.92 -6.31
CA TYR A 12 -15.30 -20.76 -6.52
C TYR A 12 -14.50 -22.02 -6.20
N VAL A 13 -13.53 -22.32 -7.06
CA VAL A 13 -12.52 -23.37 -6.87
C VAL A 13 -11.34 -22.80 -6.09
N THR A 14 -11.26 -23.07 -4.79
CA THR A 14 -10.34 -22.34 -3.88
C THR A 14 -9.09 -23.13 -3.48
N ARG A 15 -9.15 -24.47 -3.50
CA ARG A 15 -8.01 -25.32 -3.11
C ARG A 15 -7.23 -25.90 -4.27
N TRP A 16 -5.92 -25.72 -4.25
CA TRP A 16 -5.04 -26.14 -5.34
C TRP A 16 -3.77 -26.76 -4.78
N LEU A 17 -3.21 -27.76 -5.47
CA LEU A 17 -1.76 -27.94 -5.48
C LEU A 17 -1.19 -26.90 -6.43
N VAL A 18 -0.19 -26.14 -6.01
CA VAL A 18 0.40 -25.05 -6.77
C VAL A 18 1.91 -25.24 -6.82
N SER A 19 2.52 -25.05 -7.99
CA SER A 19 3.98 -25.04 -8.11
C SER A 19 4.59 -23.75 -7.63
N GLU A 20 5.86 -23.78 -7.24
CA GLU A 20 6.64 -22.55 -7.07
C GLU A 20 6.60 -21.69 -8.34
N THR A 21 6.72 -20.37 -8.17
CA THR A 21 6.81 -19.42 -9.27
C THR A 21 8.09 -19.64 -10.06
N HIS A 22 7.97 -19.93 -11.34
CA HIS A 22 9.09 -19.87 -12.28
C HIS A 22 9.24 -18.44 -12.78
N ALA A 23 10.41 -17.83 -12.59
CA ALA A 23 10.70 -16.45 -12.98
C ALA A 23 11.97 -16.39 -13.84
N GLU A 24 11.87 -15.76 -15.02
CA GLU A 24 12.95 -15.60 -15.99
C GLU A 24 13.12 -14.11 -16.35
N ILE A 25 14.29 -13.54 -16.06
CA ILE A 25 14.60 -12.14 -16.44
C ILE A 25 14.68 -12.03 -17.95
N ILE A 26 13.91 -11.11 -18.54
CA ILE A 26 13.90 -10.86 -19.97
C ILE A 26 14.88 -9.74 -20.31
N LYS A 27 15.78 -10.02 -21.26
CA LYS A 27 16.66 -9.02 -21.86
C LYS A 27 16.28 -8.82 -23.31
N ALA A 28 16.27 -7.57 -23.76
CA ALA A 28 15.91 -7.24 -25.13
C ALA A 28 16.86 -6.18 -25.69
N THR A 29 16.75 -5.90 -26.98
CA THR A 29 17.47 -4.77 -27.58
C THR A 29 16.95 -3.47 -26.96
N PRO A 30 17.82 -2.60 -26.41
CA PRO A 30 17.40 -1.33 -25.82
C PRO A 30 16.62 -0.46 -26.80
N VAL A 31 15.54 0.17 -26.32
CA VAL A 31 14.67 1.05 -27.10
C VAL A 31 14.58 2.45 -26.48
N SER A 32 14.47 3.47 -27.34
CA SER A 32 14.13 4.84 -26.94
C SER A 32 12.65 5.10 -27.15
N ILE A 33 12.02 5.87 -26.26
CA ILE A 33 10.61 6.24 -26.35
C ILE A 33 10.50 7.72 -26.71
N GLU A 34 10.17 8.03 -27.96
CA GLU A 34 10.15 9.41 -28.53
C GLU A 34 8.81 10.16 -28.37
N LYS A 35 7.85 9.63 -27.62
CA LYS A 35 6.55 10.28 -27.40
C LYS A 35 6.63 11.28 -26.23
N LYS A 36 5.93 12.42 -26.37
CA LYS A 36 5.73 13.35 -25.25
C LYS A 36 4.90 12.66 -24.15
N SER A 37 5.42 12.65 -22.93
CA SER A 37 4.72 12.18 -21.75
C SER A 37 4.01 13.35 -21.04
N ASN A 38 2.75 13.17 -20.65
CA ASN A 38 2.08 14.09 -19.74
C ASN A 38 2.11 13.50 -18.33
N VAL A 39 3.08 13.90 -17.53
CA VAL A 39 3.30 13.36 -16.17
C VAL A 39 2.25 13.83 -15.15
N TRP A 40 1.34 14.71 -15.57
CA TRP A 40 0.30 15.33 -14.75
C TRP A 40 -1.08 14.67 -14.91
N GLU A 41 -1.25 13.74 -15.86
CA GLU A 41 -2.47 12.93 -15.98
C GLU A 41 -2.50 11.89 -14.83
N GLY A 42 -3.14 12.26 -13.72
CA GLY A 42 -3.02 11.65 -12.39
C GLY A 42 -3.49 10.22 -12.18
N SER A 43 -2.90 9.25 -12.87
CA SER A 43 -2.95 7.85 -12.48
C SER A 43 -1.87 7.03 -13.20
N PRO A 44 -1.27 6.01 -12.58
CA PRO A 44 -0.48 5.01 -13.29
C PRO A 44 -1.24 4.34 -14.45
N ALA A 45 -2.57 4.27 -14.37
CA ALA A 45 -3.44 3.75 -15.43
C ALA A 45 -3.59 4.71 -16.63
N ALA A 46 -3.18 5.97 -16.48
CA ALA A 46 -3.22 6.99 -17.54
C ALA A 46 -1.98 6.96 -18.44
N ALA A 47 -0.94 6.19 -18.10
CA ALA A 47 0.22 6.08 -18.97
C ALA A 47 -0.14 5.32 -20.25
N SER A 48 -0.34 6.05 -21.34
CA SER A 48 -0.62 5.53 -22.68
C SER A 48 0.57 4.82 -23.35
N HIS A 49 1.59 4.42 -22.58
CA HIS A 49 2.88 3.96 -23.09
C HIS A 49 3.13 2.52 -22.66
N GLU A 50 2.89 1.58 -23.58
CA GLU A 50 3.33 0.19 -23.41
C GLU A 50 4.81 0.06 -23.79
N ASN A 51 5.57 -0.66 -22.97
CA ASN A 51 6.95 -1.01 -23.27
C ASN A 51 7.00 -1.87 -24.56
N PRO A 52 7.65 -1.43 -25.65
CA PRO A 52 7.72 -2.21 -26.89
C PRO A 52 8.28 -3.63 -26.70
N ILE A 53 9.14 -3.82 -25.70
CA ILE A 53 9.69 -5.14 -25.34
C ILE A 53 8.59 -6.07 -24.87
N ARG A 54 7.71 -5.59 -23.97
CA ARG A 54 6.54 -6.32 -23.49
C ARG A 54 5.65 -6.72 -24.67
N THR A 55 5.27 -5.76 -25.52
CA THR A 55 4.37 -6.00 -26.65
C THR A 55 4.92 -7.10 -27.58
N ASN A 56 6.18 -6.97 -28.00
CA ASN A 56 6.81 -7.95 -28.89
C ASN A 56 6.90 -9.34 -28.25
N PHE A 57 7.28 -9.42 -26.97
CA PHE A 57 7.39 -10.68 -26.24
C PHE A 57 6.02 -11.39 -26.10
N LEU A 58 4.98 -10.64 -25.73
CA LEU A 58 3.64 -11.20 -25.56
C LEU A 58 3.00 -11.62 -26.89
N GLU A 59 3.27 -10.93 -27.99
CA GLU A 59 2.83 -11.37 -29.32
C GLU A 59 3.40 -12.74 -29.69
N GLU A 60 4.68 -13.00 -29.39
CA GLU A 60 5.32 -14.29 -29.60
C GLU A 60 4.71 -15.37 -28.70
N LYS A 61 4.53 -15.08 -27.40
CA LYS A 61 3.93 -16.00 -26.43
C LYS A 61 2.48 -16.35 -26.76
N THR A 62 1.71 -15.41 -27.31
CA THR A 62 0.31 -15.64 -27.70
C THR A 62 0.20 -16.61 -28.88
N ARG A 63 1.20 -16.65 -29.77
CA ARG A 63 1.23 -17.59 -30.92
C ARG A 63 1.59 -19.01 -30.51
N ASN A 64 2.32 -19.18 -29.41
CA ASN A 64 2.84 -20.48 -28.95
C ASN A 64 2.02 -21.01 -27.76
N ARG A 65 1.31 -22.12 -27.95
CA ARG A 65 0.57 -22.77 -26.86
C ARG A 65 1.54 -23.51 -25.92
N PRO A 66 1.43 -23.34 -24.58
CA PRO A 66 2.19 -24.13 -23.65
C PRO A 66 1.66 -25.57 -23.66
N PRO A 67 2.54 -26.56 -23.52
CA PRO A 67 2.11 -27.93 -23.29
C PRO A 67 1.38 -28.05 -21.95
N CYS A 68 0.48 -29.03 -21.82
CA CYS A 68 -0.14 -29.36 -20.53
C CYS A 68 0.95 -29.69 -19.50
N PRO A 69 0.98 -29.02 -18.33
CA PRO A 69 1.91 -29.35 -17.26
C PRO A 69 1.78 -30.81 -16.85
N LYS A 70 2.92 -31.49 -16.70
CA LYS A 70 2.92 -32.91 -16.31
C LYS A 70 3.18 -33.02 -14.83
N PHE A 71 2.11 -33.13 -14.05
CA PHE A 71 2.21 -33.51 -12.65
C PHE A 71 2.64 -34.98 -12.56
N GLY A 72 3.50 -35.30 -11.59
CA GLY A 72 3.69 -36.68 -11.16
C GLY A 72 2.38 -37.25 -10.57
N THR A 73 2.48 -38.23 -9.66
CA THR A 73 1.31 -38.58 -8.85
C THR A 73 0.94 -37.37 -7.98
N PRO A 74 -0.19 -36.65 -8.21
CA PRO A 74 -0.40 -35.34 -7.61
C PRO A 74 -0.52 -35.46 -6.08
N ARG A 75 0.40 -34.82 -5.36
CA ARG A 75 0.42 -34.72 -3.89
C ARG A 75 1.35 -33.58 -3.42
N PRO A 76 1.28 -33.12 -2.15
CA PRO A 76 1.99 -31.95 -1.62
C PRO A 76 3.53 -32.02 -1.62
N ASP A 77 4.10 -33.19 -1.93
CA ASP A 77 5.54 -33.50 -1.97
C ASP A 77 5.98 -33.99 -3.35
N SER A 78 5.15 -33.80 -4.36
CA SER A 78 5.46 -34.14 -5.75
C SER A 78 6.05 -32.95 -6.50
N THR A 79 6.27 -33.16 -7.79
CA THR A 79 6.77 -32.16 -8.71
C THR A 79 5.86 -32.05 -9.93
N VAL A 80 5.97 -30.93 -10.64
CA VAL A 80 5.37 -30.71 -11.95
C VAL A 80 6.45 -30.30 -12.94
N MET A 81 6.38 -30.87 -14.15
CA MET A 81 7.14 -30.37 -15.29
C MET A 81 6.38 -29.21 -15.94
N LEU A 82 6.93 -28.00 -15.82
CA LEU A 82 6.42 -26.76 -16.41
C LEU A 82 7.52 -26.16 -17.31
N ASN A 83 7.22 -25.88 -18.57
CA ASN A 83 8.16 -25.28 -19.53
C ASN A 83 9.54 -25.98 -19.61
N GLY A 84 9.57 -27.30 -19.38
CA GLY A 84 10.80 -28.10 -19.43
C GLY A 84 11.63 -28.10 -18.14
N THR A 85 11.19 -27.44 -17.08
CA THR A 85 11.82 -27.45 -15.75
C THR A 85 10.90 -28.12 -14.74
N GLU A 86 11.50 -28.84 -13.79
CA GLU A 86 10.79 -29.52 -12.71
C GLU A 86 10.64 -28.57 -11.51
N HIS A 87 9.42 -28.41 -11.01
CA HIS A 87 9.10 -27.52 -9.90
C HIS A 87 8.42 -28.29 -8.76
N PRO A 88 8.78 -28.03 -7.48
CA PRO A 88 8.03 -28.52 -6.33
C PRO A 88 6.59 -28.03 -6.36
N VAL A 89 5.65 -28.83 -5.84
CA VAL A 89 4.25 -28.42 -5.64
C VAL A 89 3.87 -28.45 -4.18
N HIS A 90 2.99 -27.54 -3.76
CA HIS A 90 2.52 -27.41 -2.39
C HIS A 90 1.00 -27.24 -2.34
N VAL A 91 0.38 -27.56 -1.20
CA VAL A 91 -1.05 -27.27 -0.99
C VAL A 91 -1.21 -25.77 -0.72
N ARG A 92 -2.07 -25.12 -1.49
CA ARG A 92 -2.56 -23.76 -1.20
C ARG A 92 -3.63 -23.84 -0.12
N PHE A 93 -3.42 -23.10 0.96
CA PHE A 93 -4.42 -22.83 1.98
C PHE A 93 -5.06 -21.47 1.67
N PRO A 94 -6.37 -21.42 1.31
CA PRO A 94 -6.99 -20.21 0.75
C PRO A 94 -7.21 -19.11 1.77
N PHE A 95 -7.48 -19.44 3.05
CA PHE A 95 -7.86 -18.48 4.09
C PHE A 95 -8.95 -17.49 3.66
N GLY A 96 -9.96 -17.97 2.91
CA GLY A 96 -11.06 -17.16 2.40
C GLY A 96 -10.78 -16.46 1.06
N ASP A 97 -9.56 -16.53 0.52
CA ASP A 97 -9.23 -15.97 -0.79
C ASP A 97 -9.45 -17.00 -1.92
N PRO A 98 -10.41 -16.77 -2.84
CA PRO A 98 -10.65 -17.64 -3.98
C PRO A 98 -9.65 -17.44 -5.14
N VAL A 99 -8.80 -16.42 -5.08
CA VAL A 99 -7.88 -16.05 -6.16
C VAL A 99 -6.50 -16.69 -5.92
N VAL A 100 -5.94 -17.32 -6.95
CA VAL A 100 -4.58 -17.86 -6.91
C VAL A 100 -3.66 -16.87 -7.61
N ALA A 101 -2.64 -16.34 -6.90
CA ALA A 101 -1.82 -15.25 -7.40
C ALA A 101 -0.30 -15.50 -7.29
N LEU A 102 0.44 -14.98 -8.27
CA LEU A 102 1.90 -14.80 -8.30
C LEU A 102 2.25 -13.30 -8.29
N SER A 103 1.26 -12.46 -8.01
CA SER A 103 1.33 -11.00 -8.04
C SER A 103 2.43 -10.47 -7.12
N GLY A 104 3.11 -9.42 -7.54
CA GLY A 104 4.22 -8.84 -6.80
C GLY A 104 4.86 -7.64 -7.50
N PHE A 105 5.98 -7.18 -6.95
CA PHE A 105 6.77 -6.09 -7.51
C PHE A 105 8.05 -6.62 -8.17
N TRP A 106 8.22 -6.34 -9.45
CA TRP A 106 9.29 -6.85 -10.30
C TRP A 106 10.15 -5.68 -10.81
N PRO A 107 11.31 -5.41 -10.18
CA PRO A 107 12.09 -4.21 -10.49
C PRO A 107 12.75 -4.24 -11.88
N VAL A 108 12.75 -5.39 -12.54
CA VAL A 108 13.28 -5.61 -13.89
C VAL A 108 12.29 -6.46 -14.70
N PRO A 109 12.25 -6.34 -16.04
CA PRO A 109 11.35 -7.15 -16.88
C PRO A 109 11.57 -8.65 -16.66
N THR A 110 10.50 -9.36 -16.28
CA THR A 110 10.58 -10.77 -15.87
C THR A 110 9.37 -11.54 -16.38
N TRP A 111 9.58 -12.68 -17.04
CA TRP A 111 8.49 -13.61 -17.35
C TRP A 111 8.23 -14.50 -16.13
N ILE A 112 6.98 -14.53 -15.68
CA ILE A 112 6.57 -15.33 -14.52
C ILE A 112 5.51 -16.35 -14.91
N SER A 113 5.59 -17.55 -14.35
CA SER A 113 4.63 -18.62 -14.63
C SER A 113 4.51 -19.60 -13.47
N SER A 114 3.37 -20.29 -13.37
CA SER A 114 3.13 -21.38 -12.43
C SER A 114 2.09 -22.36 -12.98
N ALA A 115 1.97 -23.51 -12.31
CA ALA A 115 0.97 -24.52 -12.60
C ALA A 115 0.19 -24.92 -11.35
N ALA A 116 -1.09 -25.21 -11.54
CA ALA A 116 -1.98 -25.61 -10.46
C ALA A 116 -2.79 -26.85 -10.83
N TYR A 117 -3.12 -27.64 -9.80
CA TYR A 117 -3.86 -28.89 -9.91
C TYR A 117 -4.95 -28.98 -8.85
N THR A 118 -6.15 -29.40 -9.23
CA THR A 118 -7.21 -29.76 -8.30
C THR A 118 -8.16 -30.80 -8.91
N VAL A 119 -9.08 -31.32 -8.11
CA VAL A 119 -10.15 -32.21 -8.58
C VAL A 119 -11.50 -31.63 -8.20
N VAL A 120 -12.36 -31.42 -9.19
CA VAL A 120 -13.76 -31.05 -9.00
C VAL A 120 -14.60 -32.31 -9.08
N THR A 121 -15.42 -32.58 -8.07
CA THR A 121 -16.29 -33.75 -8.03
C THR A 121 -17.72 -33.37 -8.40
N SER A 122 -18.29 -34.07 -9.37
CA SER A 122 -19.68 -33.91 -9.77
C SER A 122 -20.45 -35.20 -9.48
N PRO A 123 -21.58 -35.17 -8.76
CA PRO A 123 -22.34 -36.38 -8.45
C PRO A 123 -22.98 -37.01 -9.70
N VAL A 124 -23.33 -36.17 -10.68
CA VAL A 124 -23.89 -36.56 -11.98
C VAL A 124 -23.02 -36.04 -13.11
N ALA A 125 -23.14 -36.62 -14.31
CA ALA A 125 -22.62 -35.98 -15.50
C ALA A 125 -23.51 -34.78 -15.82
N GLN A 126 -22.93 -33.58 -15.94
CA GLN A 126 -23.70 -32.36 -16.16
C GLN A 126 -22.90 -31.33 -16.96
N ASN A 127 -23.64 -30.49 -17.69
CA ASN A 127 -23.10 -29.24 -18.22
C ASN A 127 -22.96 -28.25 -17.08
N VAL A 128 -21.88 -27.48 -17.12
CA VAL A 128 -21.64 -26.38 -16.18
C VAL A 128 -21.21 -25.15 -16.97
N ILE A 129 -21.71 -24.01 -16.54
CA ILE A 129 -21.15 -22.72 -16.98
C ILE A 129 -19.93 -22.44 -16.10
N MET A 130 -18.80 -22.18 -16.72
CA MET A 130 -17.56 -21.83 -16.04
C MET A 130 -17.16 -20.39 -16.37
N GLU A 131 -16.89 -19.59 -15.35
CA GLU A 131 -16.25 -18.28 -15.46
C GLU A 131 -14.77 -18.41 -15.04
N ILE A 132 -13.86 -18.02 -15.93
CA ILE A 132 -12.44 -17.84 -15.65
C ILE A 132 -12.19 -16.35 -15.50
N GLY A 133 -11.66 -15.92 -14.35
CA GLY A 133 -11.02 -14.62 -14.18
C GLY A 133 -9.51 -14.77 -14.28
N ILE A 134 -8.83 -13.96 -15.09
CA ILE A 134 -7.38 -13.98 -15.25
C ILE A 134 -6.79 -12.57 -15.38
N GLN A 135 -5.65 -12.37 -14.75
CA GLN A 135 -4.71 -11.28 -14.98
C GLN A 135 -3.43 -11.92 -15.50
N GLY A 136 -3.21 -11.84 -16.81
CA GLY A 136 -2.20 -12.64 -17.51
C GLY A 136 -2.77 -13.55 -18.59
N GLY A 137 -2.09 -14.66 -18.83
CA GLY A 137 -2.50 -15.75 -19.72
C GLY A 137 -2.81 -17.01 -18.94
N LEU A 138 -3.81 -17.78 -19.39
CA LEU A 138 -4.23 -19.02 -18.75
C LEU A 138 -4.58 -20.10 -19.78
N SER A 139 -4.11 -21.31 -19.53
CA SER A 139 -4.60 -22.54 -20.18
C SER A 139 -5.14 -23.51 -19.12
N LEU A 140 -6.35 -24.03 -19.35
CA LEU A 140 -7.04 -24.97 -18.47
C LEU A 140 -7.29 -26.28 -19.21
N TRP A 141 -6.89 -27.39 -18.59
CA TRP A 141 -7.21 -28.74 -19.03
C TRP A 141 -8.15 -29.41 -18.03
N ILE A 142 -9.22 -30.02 -18.56
CA ILE A 142 -10.14 -30.87 -17.80
C ILE A 142 -9.96 -32.30 -18.28
N ASN A 143 -9.60 -33.22 -17.38
CA ASN A 143 -9.34 -34.62 -17.70
C ASN A 143 -8.30 -34.79 -18.84
N ASN A 144 -7.24 -33.98 -18.82
CA ASN A 144 -6.19 -33.88 -19.84
C ASN A 144 -6.64 -33.39 -21.24
N VAL A 145 -7.88 -32.93 -21.37
CA VAL A 145 -8.38 -32.28 -22.59
C VAL A 145 -8.37 -30.76 -22.38
N LEU A 146 -7.83 -30.02 -23.34
CA LEU A 146 -7.81 -28.56 -23.28
C LEU A 146 -9.25 -28.03 -23.30
N ALA A 147 -9.67 -27.41 -22.20
CA ALA A 147 -11.01 -26.88 -22.03
C ALA A 147 -11.09 -25.38 -22.33
N ALA A 148 -10.06 -24.62 -21.95
CA ALA A 148 -9.95 -23.20 -22.27
C ALA A 148 -8.48 -22.76 -22.45
N ASP A 149 -8.27 -21.77 -23.31
CA ASP A 149 -7.01 -21.06 -23.47
C ASP A 149 -7.33 -19.57 -23.66
N TYR A 150 -7.10 -18.78 -22.61
CA TYR A 150 -7.51 -17.37 -22.53
C TYR A 150 -6.31 -16.50 -22.15
N ARG A 151 -5.86 -15.66 -23.08
CA ARG A 151 -4.62 -14.89 -22.94
C ARG A 151 -4.78 -13.42 -23.30
N PRO A 152 -5.55 -12.68 -22.49
CA PRO A 152 -5.76 -11.25 -22.72
C PRO A 152 -4.49 -10.41 -22.49
N TYR A 153 -3.63 -10.80 -21.54
CA TYR A 153 -2.42 -10.07 -21.12
C TYR A 153 -2.61 -8.56 -20.91
N ARG A 154 -3.82 -8.15 -20.49
CA ARG A 154 -4.11 -6.77 -20.12
C ARG A 154 -3.52 -6.50 -18.74
N ARG A 155 -2.51 -5.61 -18.71
CA ARG A 155 -1.73 -5.33 -17.50
C ARG A 155 -2.66 -4.90 -16.36
N ASN A 156 -2.63 -5.65 -15.26
CA ASN A 156 -3.37 -5.39 -14.00
C ASN A 156 -4.90 -5.26 -14.17
N GLU A 157 -5.46 -5.80 -15.25
CA GLU A 157 -6.91 -5.82 -15.49
C GLU A 157 -7.42 -7.26 -15.37
N LEU A 158 -8.36 -7.48 -14.43
CA LEU A 158 -9.02 -8.77 -14.30
C LEU A 158 -9.96 -8.99 -15.49
N CYS A 159 -9.51 -9.82 -16.42
CA CYS A 159 -10.25 -10.20 -17.60
C CYS A 159 -11.07 -11.47 -17.33
N LYS A 160 -12.31 -11.52 -17.81
CA LYS A 160 -13.21 -12.65 -17.59
C LYS A 160 -13.62 -13.33 -18.90
N GLN A 161 -13.66 -14.66 -18.88
CA GLN A 161 -14.24 -15.47 -19.96
C GLN A 161 -15.22 -16.48 -19.38
N THR A 162 -16.43 -16.55 -19.95
CA THR A 162 -17.42 -17.57 -19.59
C THR A 162 -17.61 -18.54 -20.75
N PHE A 163 -17.69 -19.84 -20.47
CA PHE A 163 -17.97 -20.87 -21.46
C PHE A 163 -18.66 -22.08 -20.80
N ALA A 164 -19.36 -22.87 -21.61
CA ALA A 164 -19.97 -24.12 -21.17
C ALA A 164 -18.95 -25.28 -21.31
N THR A 165 -18.90 -26.16 -20.32
CA THR A 165 -18.13 -27.40 -20.39
C THR A 165 -18.90 -28.55 -19.75
N ASN A 166 -18.49 -29.78 -20.07
CA ASN A 166 -19.08 -30.99 -19.51
C ASN A 166 -18.21 -31.51 -18.37
N LEU A 167 -18.84 -31.81 -17.24
CA LEU A 167 -18.23 -32.60 -16.17
C LEU A 167 -18.76 -34.03 -16.22
N SER A 168 -17.84 -35.00 -16.10
CA SER A 168 -18.20 -36.40 -15.90
C SER A 168 -18.73 -36.61 -14.49
N ALA A 169 -19.59 -37.62 -14.31
CA ALA A 169 -19.92 -38.11 -12.97
C ALA A 169 -18.64 -38.61 -12.26
N GLY A 170 -18.48 -38.28 -10.99
CA GLY A 170 -17.28 -38.54 -10.20
C GLY A 170 -16.24 -37.42 -10.30
N ASP A 171 -14.98 -37.81 -10.47
CA ASP A 171 -13.82 -36.92 -10.38
C ASP A 171 -13.50 -36.27 -11.74
N ASN A 172 -13.31 -34.95 -11.74
CA ASN A 172 -12.85 -34.19 -12.89
C ASN A 172 -11.54 -33.49 -12.53
N GLN A 173 -10.46 -33.88 -13.21
CA GLN A 173 -9.12 -33.35 -13.01
C GLN A 173 -9.01 -31.97 -13.65
N PHE A 174 -8.59 -30.96 -12.90
CA PHE A 174 -8.34 -29.60 -13.38
C PHE A 174 -6.84 -29.33 -13.31
N ILE A 175 -6.24 -28.99 -14.45
CA ILE A 175 -4.84 -28.56 -14.55
C ILE A 175 -4.83 -27.16 -15.15
N VAL A 176 -4.14 -26.23 -14.49
CA VAL A 176 -4.01 -24.84 -14.93
C VAL A 176 -2.53 -24.55 -15.13
N ALA A 177 -2.19 -23.86 -16.22
CA ALA A 177 -0.94 -23.13 -16.38
C ALA A 177 -1.29 -21.67 -16.59
N TRP A 178 -0.62 -20.77 -15.88
CA TRP A 178 -0.83 -19.33 -16.07
C TRP A 178 0.49 -18.56 -15.94
N ASP A 179 0.52 -17.41 -16.60
CA ASP A 179 1.74 -16.64 -16.79
C ASP A 179 1.47 -15.15 -17.07
N GLU A 180 2.51 -14.33 -16.92
CA GLU A 180 2.48 -12.90 -17.23
C GLU A 180 3.91 -12.36 -17.46
N PHE A 181 4.02 -11.31 -18.27
CA PHE A 181 5.22 -10.48 -18.37
C PHE A 181 5.19 -9.44 -17.25
N ALA A 182 6.02 -9.61 -16.23
CA ALA A 182 6.01 -8.79 -15.05
C ALA A 182 6.99 -7.60 -15.13
N GLU A 183 6.45 -6.42 -14.84
CA GLU A 183 7.17 -5.14 -14.75
C GLU A 183 6.54 -4.30 -13.63
N ARG A 184 7.36 -3.91 -12.66
CA ARG A 184 6.95 -3.17 -11.46
C ARG A 184 5.83 -3.90 -10.74
N ASP A 185 4.76 -3.21 -10.38
CA ASP A 185 3.52 -3.81 -9.89
C ASP A 185 2.83 -4.63 -10.99
N THR A 186 2.89 -5.95 -10.84
CA THR A 186 2.23 -6.87 -11.76
C THR A 186 1.26 -7.74 -10.99
N GLU A 187 -0.01 -7.66 -11.38
CA GLU A 187 -1.03 -8.59 -10.96
C GLU A 187 -1.04 -9.77 -11.93
N CYS A 188 -0.71 -10.95 -11.42
CA CYS A 188 -0.69 -12.22 -12.16
C CYS A 188 -1.47 -13.23 -11.34
N SER A 189 -2.76 -13.40 -11.65
CA SER A 189 -3.66 -14.17 -10.81
C SER A 189 -4.81 -14.78 -11.61
N PHE A 190 -5.37 -15.89 -11.12
CA PHE A 190 -6.57 -16.49 -11.70
C PHE A 190 -7.62 -16.88 -10.64
N SER A 191 -8.87 -16.95 -11.08
CA SER A 191 -9.98 -17.56 -10.34
C SER A 191 -10.86 -18.38 -11.29
N ILE A 192 -11.44 -19.46 -10.79
CA ILE A 192 -12.38 -20.31 -11.53
C ILE A 192 -13.66 -20.41 -10.71
N ARG A 193 -14.78 -20.05 -11.34
CA ARG A 193 -16.11 -20.14 -10.76
C ARG A 193 -17.01 -21.03 -11.60
N LEU A 194 -17.75 -21.92 -10.95
CA LEU A 194 -18.62 -22.91 -11.56
C LEU A 194 -20.07 -22.66 -11.18
N PHE A 195 -20.95 -22.72 -12.17
CA PHE A 195 -22.40 -22.62 -12.01
C PHE A 195 -23.03 -23.94 -12.48
N PRO A 196 -23.31 -24.89 -11.56
CA PRO A 196 -23.91 -26.17 -11.92
C PRO A 196 -25.38 -26.03 -12.32
N GLU A 197 -25.81 -26.83 -13.29
CA GLU A 197 -27.21 -26.85 -13.75
C GLU A 197 -28.09 -27.82 -12.95
N LEU A 198 -27.53 -28.93 -12.46
CA LEU A 198 -28.30 -30.02 -11.83
C LEU A 198 -28.03 -30.15 -10.34
N GLU A 199 -26.80 -30.52 -9.98
CA GLU A 199 -26.42 -30.81 -8.59
C GLU A 199 -25.16 -30.05 -8.18
N GLU A 200 -25.07 -29.72 -6.88
CA GLU A 200 -23.92 -29.03 -6.31
C GLU A 200 -22.62 -29.81 -6.53
N LEU A 201 -21.56 -29.04 -6.75
CA LEU A 201 -20.22 -29.55 -7.03
C LEU A 201 -19.38 -29.54 -5.76
N GLY A 202 -18.51 -30.54 -5.63
CA GLY A 202 -17.50 -30.60 -4.59
C GLY A 202 -16.10 -30.33 -5.14
N GLN A 203 -15.17 -30.05 -4.24
CA GLN A 203 -13.76 -29.94 -4.54
C GLN A 203 -12.97 -30.91 -3.67
N LYS A 204 -11.86 -31.44 -4.21
CA LYS A 204 -10.87 -32.14 -3.41
C LYS A 204 -9.44 -31.99 -3.92
N VAL A 205 -8.50 -31.98 -2.99
CA VAL A 205 -7.05 -31.94 -3.26
C VAL A 205 -6.37 -33.16 -2.63
N PRO A 206 -5.57 -33.92 -3.40
CA PRO A 206 -4.89 -35.10 -2.86
C PRO A 206 -3.78 -34.70 -1.87
N ILE A 207 -3.76 -35.38 -0.71
CA ILE A 207 -2.79 -35.12 0.38
C ILE A 207 -1.93 -36.34 0.73
N GLY A 208 -1.91 -37.38 -0.10
CA GLY A 208 -1.13 -38.59 0.17
C GLY A 208 -1.76 -39.46 1.26
N ASN A 209 -1.04 -39.80 2.34
CA ASN A 209 -1.57 -40.59 3.46
C ASN A 209 -1.76 -39.75 4.74
N ARG A 210 -1.84 -38.42 4.61
CA ARG A 210 -1.90 -37.46 5.71
C ARG A 210 -3.31 -37.39 6.33
N ASP A 211 -3.39 -36.99 7.59
CA ASP A 211 -4.66 -36.86 8.34
C ASP A 211 -5.38 -35.54 7.99
N THR A 212 -6.60 -35.64 7.46
CA THR A 212 -7.44 -34.50 7.09
C THR A 212 -7.86 -33.67 8.30
N GLU A 213 -8.18 -34.30 9.43
CA GLU A 213 -8.69 -33.60 10.61
C GLU A 213 -7.57 -32.76 11.27
N GLU A 214 -6.36 -33.31 11.32
CA GLU A 214 -5.17 -32.60 11.80
C GLU A 214 -4.89 -31.34 10.95
N ILE A 215 -4.98 -31.47 9.62
CA ILE A 215 -4.77 -30.35 8.69
C ILE A 215 -5.82 -29.26 8.90
N GLN A 216 -7.10 -29.61 9.03
CA GLN A 216 -8.18 -28.64 9.23
C GLN A 216 -8.07 -27.90 10.56
N LYS A 217 -7.72 -28.60 11.65
CA LYS A 217 -7.47 -27.98 12.96
C LYS A 217 -6.33 -26.97 12.90
N LEU A 218 -5.21 -27.34 12.28
CA LEU A 218 -4.06 -26.45 12.16
C LEU A 218 -4.34 -25.26 11.22
N GLU A 219 -5.02 -25.49 10.10
CA GLU A 219 -5.45 -24.42 9.19
C GLU A 219 -6.32 -23.40 9.92
N HIS A 220 -7.30 -23.85 10.71
CA HIS A 220 -8.15 -22.97 11.53
C HIS A 220 -7.33 -22.17 12.56
N ALA A 221 -6.38 -22.83 13.24
CA ALA A 221 -5.48 -22.15 14.19
C ALA A 221 -4.63 -21.07 13.51
N VAL A 222 -4.05 -21.36 12.34
CA VAL A 222 -3.26 -20.38 11.57
C VAL A 222 -4.13 -19.24 11.05
N ALA A 223 -5.35 -19.54 10.58
CA ALA A 223 -6.32 -18.53 10.13
C ALA A 223 -6.77 -17.58 11.24
N SER A 224 -6.76 -18.06 12.49
CA SER A 224 -7.16 -17.30 13.68
C SER A 224 -6.07 -16.41 14.27
N LEU A 225 -4.83 -16.52 13.79
CA LEU A 225 -3.69 -15.80 14.36
C LEU A 225 -3.87 -14.28 14.27
N ALA A 226 -3.66 -13.62 15.39
CA ALA A 226 -3.69 -12.16 15.48
C ALA A 226 -2.67 -11.66 16.49
N PHE A 227 -2.09 -10.49 16.24
CA PHE A 227 -1.44 -9.75 17.31
C PHE A 227 -2.48 -9.21 18.30
N THR A 228 -2.11 -9.10 19.56
CA THR A 228 -2.98 -8.49 20.59
C THR A 228 -3.25 -7.00 20.35
N ARG A 229 -2.33 -6.32 19.67
CA ARG A 229 -2.42 -4.91 19.25
C ARG A 229 -1.88 -4.75 17.82
N ASN A 230 -2.21 -3.64 17.16
CA ASN A 230 -1.59 -3.30 15.88
C ASN A 230 -0.29 -2.50 16.05
N HIS A 231 -0.15 -1.83 17.19
CA HIS A 231 0.94 -0.90 17.47
C HIS A 231 1.59 -1.28 18.79
N PHE A 232 2.89 -1.55 18.76
CA PHE A 232 3.70 -1.82 19.94
C PHE A 232 4.66 -0.65 20.17
N THR A 233 4.38 0.12 21.21
CA THR A 233 5.23 1.23 21.69
C THR A 233 5.87 0.94 23.05
N GLU A 234 5.37 -0.08 23.75
CA GLU A 234 5.86 -0.54 25.04
C GLU A 234 5.40 -1.99 25.30
N GLY A 235 6.04 -2.65 26.26
CA GLY A 235 5.63 -3.96 26.73
C GLY A 235 5.98 -5.11 25.78
N TYR A 236 5.19 -6.19 25.86
CA TYR A 236 5.47 -7.43 25.15
C TYR A 236 4.67 -7.56 23.85
N VAL A 237 5.36 -7.91 22.77
CA VAL A 237 4.71 -8.34 21.53
C VAL A 237 4.05 -9.69 21.80
N SER A 238 2.72 -9.76 21.65
CA SER A 238 1.95 -10.96 21.98
C SER A 238 0.99 -11.35 20.87
N LEU A 239 0.84 -12.65 20.66
CA LEU A 239 -0.03 -13.27 19.66
C LEU A 239 -1.15 -14.08 20.31
N THR A 240 -2.30 -14.12 19.66
CA THR A 240 -3.42 -14.98 20.01
C THR A 240 -3.76 -15.96 18.89
N CYS A 241 -4.27 -17.15 19.24
CA CYS A 241 -4.84 -18.11 18.29
C CYS A 241 -5.96 -18.97 18.91
N ALA A 242 -6.83 -19.52 18.06
CA ALA A 242 -7.68 -20.66 18.36
C ALA A 242 -6.81 -21.92 18.40
N HIS A 243 -6.44 -22.35 19.62
CA HIS A 243 -5.45 -23.41 19.83
C HIS A 243 -5.92 -24.75 19.21
N PRO A 244 -5.10 -25.43 18.37
CA PRO A 244 -5.54 -26.61 17.60
C PRO A 244 -5.54 -27.93 18.40
N TYR A 245 -4.86 -27.97 19.55
CA TYR A 245 -4.65 -29.20 20.34
C TYR A 245 -5.11 -29.06 21.79
N ASP A 246 -5.58 -30.14 22.39
CA ASP A 246 -5.97 -30.10 23.81
C ASP A 246 -4.73 -30.12 24.73
N ASP A 247 -3.80 -31.06 24.52
CA ASP A 247 -2.73 -31.33 25.49
C ASP A 247 -1.31 -31.21 24.91
N SER A 248 -1.17 -30.64 23.71
CA SER A 248 0.14 -30.46 23.02
C SER A 248 0.41 -28.97 22.74
N PRO A 249 1.66 -28.49 22.79
CA PRO A 249 1.96 -27.13 22.40
C PRO A 249 1.75 -26.92 20.90
N PHE A 250 1.39 -25.70 20.52
CA PHE A 250 1.34 -25.26 19.12
C PHE A 250 2.44 -24.22 18.88
N SER A 251 3.19 -24.36 17.80
CA SER A 251 4.24 -23.39 17.48
C SER A 251 4.19 -22.92 16.03
N VAL A 252 4.49 -21.65 15.85
CA VAL A 252 4.66 -21.02 14.54
C VAL A 252 5.96 -20.24 14.52
N GLU A 253 6.59 -20.17 13.35
CA GLU A 253 7.71 -19.28 13.08
C GLU A 253 7.19 -18.04 12.37
N LEU A 254 7.60 -16.87 12.82
CA LEU A 254 7.33 -15.60 12.17
C LEU A 254 8.64 -15.11 11.58
N THR A 255 8.67 -14.92 10.27
CA THR A 255 9.83 -14.34 9.56
C THR A 255 9.36 -13.13 8.77
N GLY A 256 9.95 -11.97 9.01
CA GLY A 256 9.46 -10.71 8.45
C GLY A 256 10.38 -9.53 8.66
N ALA A 257 10.07 -8.42 8.00
CA ALA A 257 10.80 -7.16 8.11
C ALA A 257 9.92 -5.99 7.64
N THR A 258 10.50 -4.79 7.63
CA THR A 258 9.96 -3.67 6.85
C THR A 258 10.07 -3.99 5.36
N GLU A 259 9.27 -3.32 4.53
CA GLU A 259 9.23 -3.59 3.10
C GLU A 259 10.60 -3.50 2.41
N GLU A 260 11.43 -2.51 2.76
CA GLU A 260 12.74 -2.40 2.13
C GLU A 260 13.71 -3.48 2.59
N ASN A 261 13.75 -3.78 3.89
CA ASN A 261 14.62 -4.82 4.40
C ASN A 261 14.19 -6.22 3.90
N GLU A 262 12.89 -6.46 3.71
CA GLU A 262 12.36 -7.69 3.11
C GLU A 262 12.85 -7.87 1.66
N MET A 263 12.84 -6.82 0.83
CA MET A 263 13.41 -6.85 -0.53
C MET A 263 14.91 -7.18 -0.55
N LEU A 264 15.62 -6.94 0.57
CA LEU A 264 17.05 -7.21 0.72
C LEU A 264 17.33 -8.56 1.38
N GLY A 265 16.30 -9.32 1.77
CA GLY A 265 16.44 -10.57 2.53
C GLY A 265 16.96 -10.37 3.95
N ILE A 266 16.87 -9.16 4.50
CA ILE A 266 17.28 -8.85 5.88
C ILE A 266 16.06 -9.03 6.76
N LEU A 267 15.88 -10.27 7.22
CA LEU A 267 14.66 -10.73 7.90
C LEU A 267 14.91 -10.89 9.41
N HIS A 268 13.89 -10.58 10.18
CA HIS A 268 13.80 -10.91 11.60
C HIS A 268 12.95 -12.16 11.75
N THR A 269 13.48 -13.15 12.48
CA THR A 269 12.80 -14.42 12.75
C THR A 269 12.59 -14.60 14.25
N VAL A 270 11.35 -14.91 14.63
CA VAL A 270 10.96 -15.23 16.00
C VAL A 270 10.02 -16.43 16.02
N ARG A 271 10.10 -17.24 17.08
CA ARG A 271 9.23 -18.41 17.25
C ARG A 271 8.18 -18.15 18.32
N ALA A 272 6.92 -18.30 17.96
CA ALA A 272 5.80 -18.31 18.91
C ALA A 272 5.54 -19.75 19.38
N VAL A 273 5.42 -19.96 20.68
CA VAL A 273 5.08 -21.27 21.26
C VAL A 273 3.92 -21.09 22.21
N PHE A 274 2.74 -21.50 21.78
CA PHE A 274 1.53 -21.55 22.58
C PHE A 274 1.58 -22.79 23.48
N PRO A 275 1.57 -22.63 24.82
CA PRO A 275 1.43 -23.76 25.73
C PRO A 275 0.08 -24.46 25.56
N PRO A 276 -0.05 -25.74 25.96
CA PRO A 276 -1.33 -26.44 25.92
C PRO A 276 -2.47 -25.62 26.53
N LYS A 277 -3.64 -25.63 25.87
CA LYS A 277 -4.88 -24.92 26.28
C LYS A 277 -4.73 -23.40 26.43
N THR A 278 -3.65 -22.81 25.93
CA THR A 278 -3.39 -21.37 26.06
C THR A 278 -3.51 -20.70 24.71
N ALA A 279 -4.46 -19.78 24.59
CA ALA A 279 -4.72 -19.03 23.35
C ALA A 279 -3.77 -17.85 23.14
N LEU A 280 -2.84 -17.57 24.06
CA LEU A 280 -1.96 -16.40 24.09
C LEU A 280 -0.50 -16.83 24.27
N THR A 281 0.42 -16.18 23.55
CA THR A 281 1.85 -16.28 23.80
C THR A 281 2.53 -14.93 23.66
N SER A 282 3.58 -14.70 24.45
CA SER A 282 4.50 -13.57 24.28
C SER A 282 5.66 -13.97 23.37
N LEU A 283 6.12 -13.04 22.56
CA LEU A 283 7.29 -13.16 21.69
C LEU A 283 8.51 -12.39 22.24
N GLY A 284 8.37 -11.71 23.37
CA GLY A 284 9.41 -10.85 23.95
C GLY A 284 9.05 -9.36 23.93
N SER A 285 9.97 -8.55 24.43
CA SER A 285 9.81 -7.09 24.54
C SER A 285 9.76 -6.45 23.16
N CYS A 286 8.96 -5.40 22.97
CA CYS A 286 8.90 -4.67 21.70
C CYS A 286 10.26 -4.10 21.24
N GLU A 287 11.17 -3.81 22.17
CA GLU A 287 12.55 -3.37 21.93
C GLU A 287 13.43 -4.41 21.23
N THR A 288 13.07 -5.70 21.25
CA THR A 288 13.84 -6.74 20.55
C THR A 288 13.44 -6.89 19.08
N PHE A 289 12.40 -6.19 18.64
CA PHE A 289 11.90 -6.23 17.27
C PHE A 289 12.46 -5.06 16.45
N PRO A 290 12.60 -5.21 15.12
CA PRO A 290 12.94 -4.09 14.24
C PRO A 290 11.91 -2.95 14.36
N LEU A 291 12.34 -1.72 14.09
CA LEU A 291 11.44 -0.57 14.07
C LEU A 291 10.71 -0.47 12.73
N GLY A 292 9.45 -0.04 12.76
CA GLY A 292 8.63 0.22 11.58
C GLY A 292 7.39 -0.66 11.47
N PHE A 293 6.75 -0.60 10.30
CA PHE A 293 5.66 -1.49 9.94
C PHE A 293 6.22 -2.81 9.41
N LEU A 294 6.05 -3.88 10.20
CA LEU A 294 6.61 -5.20 9.94
C LEU A 294 5.56 -6.11 9.29
N ARG A 295 5.96 -6.77 8.20
CA ARG A 295 5.18 -7.81 7.52
C ARG A 295 5.79 -9.15 7.85
N PHE A 296 5.06 -9.98 8.58
CA PHE A 296 5.50 -11.34 8.93
C PHE A 296 4.82 -12.37 8.06
N THR A 297 5.64 -13.23 7.46
CA THR A 297 5.20 -14.53 6.98
C THR A 297 5.20 -15.48 8.16
N VAL A 298 4.02 -16.00 8.51
CA VAL A 298 3.86 -17.04 9.52
C VAL A 298 4.01 -18.39 8.85
N LYS A 299 4.87 -19.26 9.37
CA LYS A 299 5.07 -20.61 8.86
C LYS A 299 4.93 -21.64 9.98
N THR A 300 4.21 -22.71 9.67
CA THR A 300 4.22 -23.94 10.47
C THR A 300 4.08 -25.15 9.56
N HIS A 301 4.11 -26.35 10.12
CA HIS A 301 3.97 -27.58 9.34
C HIS A 301 2.89 -28.47 9.94
N VAL A 302 2.08 -29.08 9.07
CA VAL A 302 1.15 -30.16 9.44
C VAL A 302 1.37 -31.34 8.52
N ALA A 303 1.57 -32.53 9.11
CA ALA A 303 1.87 -33.75 8.36
C ALA A 303 2.96 -33.57 7.26
N GLY A 304 3.99 -32.75 7.53
CA GLY A 304 5.08 -32.44 6.59
C GLY A 304 4.75 -31.44 5.47
N MET A 305 3.60 -30.78 5.51
CA MET A 305 3.22 -29.71 4.56
C MET A 305 3.40 -28.33 5.21
N PRO A 306 4.00 -27.35 4.51
CA PRO A 306 4.05 -25.98 5.01
C PRO A 306 2.66 -25.34 4.96
N VAL A 307 2.25 -24.72 6.06
CA VAL A 307 1.10 -23.82 6.13
C VAL A 307 1.64 -22.42 6.34
N THR A 308 1.22 -21.48 5.49
CA THR A 308 1.76 -20.13 5.46
C THR A 308 0.65 -19.09 5.42
N SER A 309 0.70 -18.13 6.34
CA SER A 309 -0.18 -16.96 6.35
C SER A 309 0.64 -15.68 6.53
N ARG A 310 -0.01 -14.53 6.47
CA ARG A 310 0.61 -13.22 6.70
C ARG A 310 -0.09 -12.52 7.85
N ILE A 311 0.68 -11.84 8.68
CA ILE A 311 0.20 -10.91 9.70
C ILE A 311 1.13 -9.70 9.78
N THR A 312 0.61 -8.56 10.21
CA THR A 312 1.37 -7.30 10.25
C THR A 312 1.24 -6.61 11.60
N MET A 313 2.27 -5.86 11.98
CA MET A 313 2.22 -4.95 13.13
C MET A 313 3.14 -3.76 12.90
N GLU A 314 2.85 -2.64 13.55
CA GLU A 314 3.80 -1.56 13.74
C GLU A 314 4.54 -1.73 15.06
N ASN A 315 5.87 -1.57 15.02
CA ASN A 315 6.71 -1.54 16.21
C ASN A 315 7.53 -0.24 16.24
N LEU A 316 7.29 0.60 17.24
CA LEU A 316 8.08 1.81 17.48
C LEU A 316 8.14 2.10 19.00
N PRO A 317 9.03 1.42 19.75
CA PRO A 317 9.13 1.57 21.19
C PRO A 317 9.42 3.01 21.61
N SER A 318 8.64 3.55 22.54
CA SER A 318 8.84 4.93 23.03
C SER A 318 10.18 5.11 23.72
N SER A 319 10.78 4.03 24.24
CA SER A 319 12.08 3.99 24.89
C SER A 319 13.25 4.36 23.98
N VAL A 320 13.10 4.24 22.64
CA VAL A 320 14.14 4.60 21.67
C VAL A 320 13.95 5.98 21.05
N LEU A 321 12.79 6.62 21.25
CA LEU A 321 12.48 7.89 20.61
C LEU A 321 13.22 9.06 21.28
N PRO A 322 13.91 9.92 20.51
CA PRO A 322 14.57 11.08 21.07
C PRO A 322 13.55 12.15 21.46
N SER A 323 13.79 12.84 22.58
CA SER A 323 13.10 14.10 22.85
C SER A 323 13.54 15.15 21.82
N PRO A 324 12.62 15.92 21.21
CA PRO A 324 12.97 16.86 20.15
C PRO A 324 13.89 17.97 20.67
N ALA A 325 15.00 18.19 19.98
CA ALA A 325 15.88 19.33 20.24
C ALA A 325 15.21 20.67 19.87
N ARG A 326 15.74 21.78 20.38
CA ARG A 326 15.11 23.12 20.26
C ARG A 326 15.17 23.66 18.83
N THR A 327 16.28 23.45 18.13
CA THR A 327 16.49 24.00 16.78
C THR A 327 16.32 22.93 15.69
N VAL A 328 15.91 23.35 14.49
CA VAL A 328 15.83 22.48 13.31
C VAL A 328 17.18 21.82 13.05
N ARG A 329 18.28 22.58 13.12
CA ARG A 329 19.64 22.06 12.95
C ARG A 329 20.00 20.93 13.91
N GLU A 330 19.63 21.04 15.18
CA GLU A 330 19.88 19.98 16.17
C GLU A 330 18.98 18.76 15.92
N ARG A 331 17.73 18.97 15.52
CA ARG A 331 16.82 17.87 15.15
C ARG A 331 17.30 17.11 13.91
N LYS A 332 17.91 17.79 12.93
CA LYS A 332 18.59 17.12 11.79
C LYS A 332 19.73 16.22 12.25
N ARG A 333 20.52 16.63 13.26
CA ARG A 333 21.56 15.77 13.86
C ARG A 333 20.95 14.58 14.60
N GLN A 334 19.87 14.79 15.35
CA GLN A 334 19.12 13.69 15.98
C GLN A 334 18.63 12.69 14.94
N ALA A 335 18.16 13.17 13.78
CA ALA A 335 17.71 12.31 12.70
C ALA A 335 18.85 11.49 12.07
N PHE A 336 20.04 12.07 11.85
CA PHE A 336 21.21 11.31 11.39
C PHE A 336 21.62 10.24 12.39
N ALA A 337 21.76 10.58 13.68
CA ALA A 337 22.07 9.61 14.73
C ALA A 337 21.05 8.47 14.78
N PHE A 338 19.75 8.80 14.69
CA PHE A 338 18.67 7.81 14.72
C PHE A 338 18.73 6.87 13.51
N LEU A 339 18.90 7.41 12.29
CA LEU A 339 18.97 6.61 11.06
C LEU A 339 20.26 5.80 10.94
N ALA A 340 21.38 6.31 11.45
CA ALA A 340 22.63 5.55 11.52
C ALA A 340 22.46 4.27 12.37
N GLN A 341 21.70 4.38 13.47
CA GLN A 341 21.45 3.26 14.37
C GLN A 341 20.33 2.33 13.86
N TYR A 342 19.17 2.89 13.53
CA TYR A 342 17.92 2.16 13.31
C TYR A 342 17.39 2.21 11.88
N GLY A 343 18.07 2.93 10.98
CA GLY A 343 17.60 3.12 9.61
C GLY A 343 17.59 1.83 8.80
N GLU A 344 16.75 1.81 7.76
CA GLU A 344 16.75 0.72 6.77
C GLU A 344 18.11 0.59 6.05
N GLN A 345 18.43 -0.62 5.60
CA GLN A 345 19.76 -0.98 5.07
C GLN A 345 19.97 -0.51 3.60
N ASN A 346 19.76 0.78 3.38
CA ASN A 346 19.75 1.47 2.08
C ASN A 346 20.64 2.72 2.08
N ALA A 347 20.71 3.43 0.94
CA ALA A 347 21.54 4.63 0.79
C ALA A 347 21.28 5.74 1.84
N ASN A 348 20.05 5.85 2.36
CA ASN A 348 19.72 6.83 3.41
C ASN A 348 20.56 6.58 4.66
N ARG A 349 20.63 5.32 5.12
CA ARG A 349 21.47 4.92 6.26
C ARG A 349 22.95 5.08 5.96
N ALA A 350 23.42 4.78 4.75
CA ALA A 350 24.83 5.02 4.39
C ALA A 350 25.21 6.51 4.54
N VAL A 351 24.35 7.44 4.10
CA VAL A 351 24.58 8.88 4.28
C VAL A 351 24.53 9.28 5.75
N ALA A 352 23.60 8.73 6.53
CA ALA A 352 23.53 8.97 7.97
C ALA A 352 24.81 8.48 8.69
N LEU A 353 25.27 7.27 8.39
CA LEU A 353 26.53 6.71 8.91
C LEU A 353 27.75 7.57 8.51
N LEU A 354 27.78 8.13 7.30
CA LEU A 354 28.87 9.02 6.89
C LEU A 354 28.93 10.31 7.72
N HIS A 355 27.79 10.93 8.02
CA HIS A 355 27.71 12.12 8.88
C HIS A 355 28.00 11.82 10.35
N GLU A 356 27.64 10.63 10.82
CA GLU A 356 27.88 10.18 12.21
C GLU A 356 29.23 9.47 12.40
N HIS A 357 30.08 9.44 11.38
CA HIS A 357 31.37 8.74 11.41
C HIS A 357 31.27 7.26 11.82
N GLY A 358 30.23 6.58 11.33
CA GLY A 358 29.94 5.16 11.57
C GLY A 358 30.90 4.19 10.87
N ASP A 359 30.62 2.89 10.98
CA ASP A 359 31.50 1.81 10.51
C ASP A 359 31.72 1.85 8.98
N PRO A 360 32.96 2.07 8.49
CA PRO A 360 33.30 2.02 7.07
C PRO A 360 32.94 0.70 6.38
N ALA A 361 32.96 -0.43 7.08
CA ALA A 361 32.61 -1.72 6.50
C ALA A 361 31.11 -1.83 6.18
N GLU A 362 30.26 -1.34 7.08
CA GLU A 362 28.82 -1.28 6.88
C GLU A 362 28.46 -0.31 5.74
N ILE A 363 29.07 0.88 5.74
CA ILE A 363 28.91 1.87 4.66
C ILE A 363 29.24 1.25 3.31
N GLU A 364 30.38 0.56 3.20
CA GLU A 364 30.82 -0.11 1.96
C GLU A 364 29.82 -1.17 1.47
N ILE A 365 29.27 -1.99 2.37
CA ILE A 365 28.27 -3.03 2.04
C ILE A 365 27.01 -2.39 1.47
N ILE A 366 26.49 -1.35 2.12
CA ILE A 366 25.26 -0.66 1.70
C ILE A 366 25.48 0.01 0.35
N LEU A 367 26.58 0.75 0.18
CA LEU A 367 26.86 1.49 -1.06
C LEU A 367 27.05 0.55 -2.26
N ARG A 368 27.79 -0.56 -2.11
CA ARG A 368 27.95 -1.54 -3.21
C ARG A 368 26.63 -2.16 -3.64
N ARG A 369 25.77 -2.48 -2.68
CA ARG A 369 24.42 -2.99 -2.96
C ARG A 369 23.60 -1.98 -3.73
N GLN A 370 23.65 -0.71 -3.32
CA GLN A 370 22.93 0.36 -3.97
C GLN A 370 23.42 0.61 -5.39
N ILE A 371 24.74 0.61 -5.62
CA ILE A 371 25.34 0.68 -6.96
C ILE A 371 24.82 -0.47 -7.83
N GLY A 372 24.77 -1.70 -7.29
CA GLY A 372 24.22 -2.84 -8.01
C GLY A 372 22.75 -2.69 -8.37
N PHE A 373 21.93 -2.09 -7.50
CA PHE A 373 20.52 -1.81 -7.76
C PHE A 373 20.35 -0.80 -8.92
N ILE A 374 21.10 0.31 -8.88
CA ILE A 374 21.05 1.37 -9.89
C ILE A 374 21.60 0.89 -11.24
N ASN A 375 22.69 0.13 -11.24
CA ASN A 375 23.29 -0.42 -12.47
C ASN A 375 22.38 -1.44 -13.18
N ARG A 376 21.49 -2.12 -12.44
CA ARG A 376 20.43 -2.95 -13.04
C ARG A 376 19.28 -2.15 -13.63
N ARG A 377 19.28 -0.81 -13.47
CA ARG A 377 18.17 0.08 -13.83
C ARG A 377 16.87 -0.42 -13.23
N SER A 378 16.96 -0.84 -11.97
CA SER A 378 15.82 -1.30 -11.20
C SER A 378 14.84 -0.13 -11.04
N ASP A 379 13.53 -0.37 -11.11
CA ASP A 379 12.55 0.68 -10.84
C ASP A 379 12.81 1.35 -9.47
N CYS A 380 12.58 2.68 -9.38
CA CYS A 380 12.98 3.54 -8.25
C CYS A 380 14.50 3.78 -8.06
N SER A 381 15.35 3.50 -9.05
CA SER A 381 16.79 3.84 -8.98
C SER A 381 17.04 5.35 -8.77
N ASP A 382 16.15 6.18 -9.32
CA ASP A 382 16.10 7.64 -9.17
C ASP A 382 15.87 8.09 -7.72
N PHE A 383 15.38 7.23 -6.83
CA PHE A 383 15.20 7.53 -5.40
C PHE A 383 16.49 7.32 -4.58
N TYR A 384 17.55 6.76 -5.17
CA TYR A 384 18.83 6.50 -4.48
C TYR A 384 20.02 7.19 -5.13
N LEU A 385 19.97 7.41 -6.45
CA LEU A 385 20.98 8.16 -7.19
C LEU A 385 21.27 9.57 -6.65
N PRO A 386 20.32 10.39 -6.14
CA PRO A 386 20.62 11.77 -5.74
C PRO A 386 21.59 11.88 -4.55
N TYR A 387 21.80 10.78 -3.82
CA TYR A 387 22.77 10.72 -2.73
C TYR A 387 24.21 10.59 -3.20
N PHE A 388 24.47 10.01 -4.39
CA PHE A 388 25.84 9.79 -4.85
C PHE A 388 26.59 11.11 -5.09
N PRO A 389 25.99 12.15 -5.71
CA PRO A 389 26.67 13.43 -5.85
C PRO A 389 27.02 14.09 -4.52
N HIS A 390 26.14 13.98 -3.51
CA HIS A 390 26.42 14.46 -2.15
C HIS A 390 27.61 13.71 -1.54
N ILE A 391 27.59 12.37 -1.62
CA ILE A 391 28.67 11.51 -1.11
C ILE A 391 30.01 11.84 -1.77
N LEU A 392 30.03 11.98 -3.10
CA LEU A 392 31.25 12.26 -3.86
C LEU A 392 31.81 13.66 -3.58
N ARG A 393 30.96 14.66 -3.40
CA ARG A 393 31.37 16.04 -3.05
C ARG A 393 31.91 16.14 -1.63
N THR A 394 31.24 15.50 -0.68
CA THR A 394 31.50 15.72 0.75
C THR A 394 32.47 14.70 1.35
N PHE A 395 32.44 13.44 0.90
CA PHE A 395 33.12 12.33 1.58
C PHE A 395 34.16 11.60 0.74
N SER A 396 34.42 11.99 -0.52
CA SER A 396 35.42 11.34 -1.37
C SER A 396 36.85 11.34 -0.79
N SER A 397 37.19 12.36 -0.01
CA SER A 397 38.48 12.50 0.68
C SER A 397 38.45 12.07 2.16
N SER A 398 37.33 11.53 2.66
CA SER A 398 37.15 11.21 4.08
C SER A 398 37.97 10.01 4.57
N GLY A 399 38.38 9.12 3.65
CA GLY A 399 38.96 7.82 4.00
C GLY A 399 37.94 6.76 4.47
N MET A 400 36.65 7.11 4.59
CA MET A 400 35.59 6.19 5.02
C MET A 400 35.05 5.32 3.88
N ILE A 401 35.30 5.70 2.63
CA ILE A 401 34.80 4.99 1.43
C ILE A 401 36.01 4.56 0.60
N LYS A 402 36.01 3.31 0.14
CA LYS A 402 37.10 2.79 -0.70
C LYS A 402 37.15 3.54 -2.04
N LYS A 403 38.36 3.75 -2.57
CA LYS A 403 38.57 4.42 -3.86
C LYS A 403 37.85 3.71 -5.00
N GLU A 404 37.80 2.39 -4.94
CA GLU A 404 37.11 1.54 -5.90
C GLU A 404 35.61 1.82 -5.89
N THR A 405 34.99 1.93 -4.71
CA THR A 405 33.56 2.24 -4.57
C THR A 405 33.24 3.65 -5.06
N LEU A 406 34.10 4.64 -4.79
CA LEU A 406 33.96 5.99 -5.34
C LEU A 406 34.02 5.99 -6.88
N SER A 407 34.93 5.20 -7.45
CA SER A 407 35.03 5.00 -8.90
C SER A 407 33.78 4.30 -9.46
N ASP A 408 33.28 3.28 -8.77
CA ASP A 408 32.05 2.57 -9.11
C ASP A 408 30.83 3.50 -9.10
N MET A 409 30.72 4.40 -8.12
CA MET A 409 29.67 5.42 -8.07
C MET A 409 29.76 6.40 -9.25
N LYS A 410 30.97 6.86 -9.60
CA LYS A 410 31.15 7.74 -10.77
C LYS A 410 30.69 7.03 -12.05
N ARG A 411 31.09 5.78 -12.26
CA ARG A 411 30.66 4.98 -13.42
C ARG A 411 29.14 4.82 -13.44
N CYS A 412 28.56 4.46 -12.29
CA CYS A 412 27.12 4.37 -12.12
C CYS A 412 26.39 5.66 -12.54
N ILE A 413 26.91 6.84 -12.18
CA ILE A 413 26.36 8.14 -12.59
C ILE A 413 26.44 8.34 -14.11
N LEU A 414 27.58 8.02 -14.73
CA LEU A 414 27.82 8.27 -16.16
C LEU A 414 27.06 7.29 -17.07
N ASP A 415 26.84 6.05 -16.60
CA ASP A 415 26.19 4.98 -17.37
C ASP A 415 24.66 4.88 -17.16
N PHE A 416 24.12 5.69 -16.24
CA PHE A 416 22.70 5.68 -15.90
C PHE A 416 21.83 6.23 -17.05
N ARG A 417 20.59 5.75 -17.10
CA ARG A 417 19.55 6.21 -18.02
C ARG A 417 18.71 7.29 -17.35
N TYR A 418 18.89 8.55 -17.74
CA TYR A 418 18.27 9.68 -17.02
C TYR A 418 16.86 10.00 -17.50
N TRP A 419 16.48 9.58 -18.71
CA TRP A 419 15.14 9.83 -19.21
C TRP A 419 14.70 8.80 -20.26
N HIS A 420 13.40 8.72 -20.52
CA HIS A 420 12.81 7.69 -21.40
C HIS A 420 13.19 7.83 -22.88
N ASP A 421 13.69 9.00 -23.30
CA ASP A 421 14.19 9.25 -24.66
C ASP A 421 15.58 8.63 -24.90
N GLU A 422 16.24 8.17 -23.83
CA GLU A 422 17.48 7.41 -23.92
C GLU A 422 17.20 5.90 -24.05
N PRO A 423 18.10 5.15 -24.70
CA PRO A 423 17.93 3.71 -24.91
C PRO A 423 17.92 2.93 -23.58
N GLY A 424 16.97 2.02 -23.43
CA GLY A 424 16.92 1.06 -22.32
C GLY A 424 16.01 -0.13 -22.60
N ASP A 425 16.26 -1.23 -21.89
CA ASP A 425 15.45 -2.45 -21.85
C ASP A 425 14.90 -2.73 -20.44
N ASP A 426 14.83 -1.67 -19.62
CA ASP A 426 14.47 -1.71 -18.21
C ASP A 426 12.98 -1.46 -17.93
N ALA A 427 12.57 -1.64 -16.67
CA ALA A 427 11.20 -1.46 -16.19
C ALA A 427 10.97 -0.10 -15.48
N MET A 428 11.94 0.83 -15.51
CA MET A 428 11.87 2.09 -14.75
C MET A 428 10.65 2.92 -15.15
N TRP A 429 10.01 3.53 -14.15
CA TRP A 429 8.85 4.39 -14.36
C TRP A 429 9.23 5.87 -14.47
N PHE A 430 9.06 6.47 -15.65
CA PHE A 430 9.39 7.89 -15.88
C PHE A 430 8.18 8.83 -15.79
N TYR A 431 6.96 8.28 -15.69
CA TYR A 431 5.76 8.99 -16.13
C TYR A 431 4.89 9.56 -15.02
N SER A 432 5.19 9.32 -13.75
CA SER A 432 4.52 10.03 -12.65
C SER A 432 5.26 11.30 -12.27
N GLU A 433 4.52 12.22 -11.67
CA GLU A 433 5.01 13.51 -11.16
C GLU A 433 6.30 13.39 -10.34
N ASN A 434 6.33 12.50 -9.33
CA ASN A 434 7.46 12.32 -8.42
C ASN A 434 8.71 11.74 -9.13
N HIS A 435 8.55 10.71 -9.97
CA HIS A 435 9.66 10.14 -10.73
C HIS A 435 10.23 11.14 -11.73
N ALA A 436 9.37 11.89 -12.44
CA ALA A 436 9.82 12.93 -13.36
C ALA A 436 10.70 13.97 -12.64
N LEU A 437 10.25 14.46 -11.48
CA LEU A 437 11.06 15.33 -10.61
C LEU A 437 12.41 14.68 -10.28
N MET A 438 12.40 13.44 -9.80
CA MET A 438 13.61 12.75 -9.35
C MET A 438 14.62 12.52 -10.47
N PHE A 439 14.18 12.07 -11.65
CA PHE A 439 15.05 11.92 -12.82
C PHE A 439 15.67 13.26 -13.24
N HIS A 440 14.87 14.33 -13.31
CA HIS A 440 15.37 15.65 -13.73
C HIS A 440 16.32 16.26 -12.70
N VAL A 441 16.03 16.10 -11.40
CA VAL A 441 16.94 16.53 -10.31
C VAL A 441 18.26 15.77 -10.42
N CYS A 442 18.22 14.44 -10.53
CA CYS A 442 19.43 13.62 -10.69
C CYS A 442 20.25 14.06 -11.90
N GLN A 443 19.59 14.25 -13.05
CA GLN A 443 20.24 14.68 -14.29
C GLN A 443 21.00 16.01 -14.11
N LEU A 444 20.37 17.00 -13.46
CA LEU A 444 21.00 18.28 -13.20
C LEU A 444 22.21 18.15 -12.27
N ILE A 445 22.02 17.58 -11.07
CA ILE A 445 23.08 17.58 -10.04
C ILE A 445 24.26 16.68 -10.41
N CYS A 446 24.03 15.59 -11.15
CA CYS A 446 25.07 14.75 -11.72
C CYS A 446 25.82 15.47 -12.85
N GLY A 447 25.09 16.15 -13.74
CA GLY A 447 25.69 16.97 -14.79
C GLY A 447 26.56 18.10 -14.23
N GLU A 448 26.16 18.72 -13.12
CA GLU A 448 26.95 19.73 -12.40
C GLU A 448 28.19 19.14 -11.71
N LEU A 449 28.13 17.88 -11.26
CA LEU A 449 29.28 17.19 -10.66
C LEU A 449 30.35 16.87 -11.71
N TYR A 450 29.94 16.50 -12.93
CA TYR A 450 30.82 16.07 -14.01
C TYR A 450 30.52 16.82 -15.33
N PRO A 451 30.79 18.14 -15.41
CA PRO A 451 30.35 18.98 -16.53
C PRO A 451 30.95 18.59 -17.89
N ASP A 452 32.16 18.04 -17.89
CA ASP A 452 32.91 17.74 -19.13
C ASP A 452 32.97 16.23 -19.45
N GLU A 453 32.45 15.37 -18.56
CA GLU A 453 32.39 13.92 -18.80
C GLU A 453 31.24 13.56 -19.73
N ILE A 454 31.38 12.44 -20.44
CA ILE A 454 30.32 11.89 -21.29
C ILE A 454 29.43 10.94 -20.47
N PHE A 455 28.13 11.22 -20.50
CA PHE A 455 27.09 10.35 -19.98
C PHE A 455 26.76 9.31 -21.05
N THR A 456 27.34 8.11 -20.90
CA THR A 456 27.51 7.12 -21.97
C THR A 456 26.19 6.64 -22.56
N ASN A 457 25.12 6.55 -21.76
CA ASN A 457 23.81 6.11 -22.23
C ASN A 457 23.14 7.12 -23.17
N SER A 458 23.36 8.42 -22.93
CA SER A 458 22.77 9.50 -23.73
C SER A 458 23.70 10.02 -24.83
N GLY A 459 25.02 9.86 -24.66
CA GLY A 459 26.05 10.50 -25.47
C GLY A 459 26.26 11.99 -25.19
N MET A 460 25.49 12.60 -24.28
CA MET A 460 25.63 14.00 -23.89
C MET A 460 26.80 14.19 -22.91
N ASN A 461 27.45 15.35 -22.94
CA ASN A 461 28.33 15.76 -21.85
C ASN A 461 27.54 16.36 -20.67
N GLY A 462 28.18 16.52 -19.52
CA GLY A 462 27.52 17.06 -18.33
C GLY A 462 26.87 18.43 -18.51
N ARG A 463 27.44 19.34 -19.31
CA ARG A 463 26.82 20.66 -19.61
C ARG A 463 25.52 20.52 -20.39
N GLN A 464 25.49 19.64 -21.40
CA GLN A 464 24.27 19.32 -22.16
C GLN A 464 23.21 18.65 -21.27
N MET A 465 23.63 17.76 -20.37
CA MET A 465 22.74 17.16 -19.36
C MET A 465 22.09 18.23 -18.48
N GLN A 466 22.87 19.22 -18.01
CA GLN A 466 22.35 20.35 -17.24
C GLN A 466 21.34 21.18 -18.04
N GLU A 467 21.64 21.54 -19.30
CA GLU A 467 20.74 22.33 -20.15
C GLU A 467 19.38 21.65 -20.35
N LYS A 468 19.40 20.34 -20.66
CA LYS A 468 18.18 19.53 -20.79
C LYS A 468 17.41 19.48 -19.46
N ALA A 469 18.08 19.20 -18.35
CA ALA A 469 17.46 19.09 -17.04
C ALA A 469 16.82 20.40 -16.58
N LYS A 470 17.48 21.55 -16.79
CA LYS A 470 16.94 22.87 -16.43
C LYS A 470 15.64 23.17 -17.15
N LYS A 471 15.56 22.89 -18.46
CA LYS A 471 14.33 23.06 -19.23
C LYS A 471 13.18 22.24 -18.64
N LEU A 472 13.44 20.96 -18.40
CA LEU A 472 12.45 20.02 -17.85
C LEU A 472 11.99 20.44 -16.44
N LEU A 473 12.93 20.83 -15.56
CA LEU A 473 12.61 21.30 -14.21
C LEU A 473 11.79 22.60 -14.20
N TYR A 474 12.10 23.56 -15.08
CA TYR A 474 11.31 24.79 -15.15
C TYR A 474 9.88 24.54 -15.60
N GLU A 475 9.68 23.67 -16.59
CA GLU A 475 8.34 23.25 -17.02
C GLU A 475 7.61 22.47 -15.91
N TRP A 476 8.33 21.60 -15.19
CA TRP A 476 7.79 20.84 -14.07
C TRP A 476 7.34 21.76 -12.92
N PHE A 477 8.19 22.69 -12.47
CA PHE A 477 7.84 23.61 -11.38
C PHE A 477 6.68 24.55 -11.74
N ASP A 478 6.61 25.02 -12.99
CA ASP A 478 5.48 25.84 -13.45
C ASP A 478 4.15 25.07 -13.36
N ALA A 479 4.14 23.79 -13.76
CA ALA A 479 2.97 22.94 -13.60
C ALA A 479 2.67 22.60 -12.13
N PHE A 480 3.70 22.29 -11.32
CA PHE A 480 3.57 21.99 -9.90
C PHE A 480 2.91 23.13 -9.11
N PHE A 481 3.39 24.38 -9.26
CA PHE A 481 2.81 25.50 -8.52
C PHE A 481 1.41 25.89 -8.99
N ARG A 482 1.00 25.49 -10.21
CA ARG A 482 -0.39 25.66 -10.67
C ARG A 482 -1.33 24.58 -10.14
N ASN A 483 -0.88 23.33 -10.11
CA ASN A 483 -1.74 22.17 -9.89
C ASN A 483 -1.62 21.57 -8.48
N GLY A 484 -0.52 21.84 -7.76
CA GLY A 484 -0.13 21.09 -6.58
C GLY A 484 0.19 19.63 -6.90
N PHE A 485 0.23 18.80 -5.86
CA PHE A 485 0.44 17.36 -6.00
C PHE A 485 -0.73 16.68 -6.68
N THR A 486 -0.43 15.86 -7.69
CA THR A 486 -1.42 15.06 -8.41
C THR A 486 -2.00 13.95 -7.52
N GLU A 487 -1.14 13.24 -6.79
CA GLU A 487 -1.53 12.32 -5.72
C GLU A 487 -1.52 13.09 -4.39
N TRP A 488 -2.57 13.90 -4.16
CA TRP A 488 -2.69 14.81 -3.02
C TRP A 488 -2.35 14.14 -1.69
N ASN A 489 -1.66 14.87 -0.81
CA ASN A 489 -1.34 14.45 0.56
C ASN A 489 -0.77 13.02 0.70
N SER A 490 -0.15 12.47 -0.34
CA SER A 490 0.34 11.08 -0.37
C SER A 490 1.43 10.85 0.67
N PRO A 491 1.19 10.08 1.75
CA PRO A 491 2.21 9.79 2.74
C PRO A 491 3.45 9.08 2.17
N PRO A 492 3.36 8.16 1.17
CA PRO A 492 4.56 7.58 0.57
C PRO A 492 5.29 8.51 -0.41
N TYR A 493 4.62 9.50 -1.01
CA TYR A 493 5.24 10.36 -2.04
C TYR A 493 5.69 11.74 -1.57
N LEU A 494 5.05 12.36 -0.58
CA LEU A 494 5.59 13.59 0.03
C LEU A 494 7.05 13.45 0.48
N PRO A 495 7.51 12.31 1.04
CA PRO A 495 8.93 12.09 1.33
C PRO A 495 9.80 11.98 0.07
N ILE A 496 9.29 11.43 -1.04
CA ILE A 496 10.01 11.38 -2.32
C ILE A 496 10.12 12.77 -2.93
N ASP A 497 9.06 13.57 -2.87
CA ASP A 497 9.08 14.95 -3.36
C ASP A 497 10.02 15.81 -2.50
N SER A 498 9.99 15.63 -1.18
CA SER A 498 10.97 16.21 -0.26
C SER A 498 12.40 15.76 -0.58
N LEU A 499 12.60 14.50 -0.99
CA LEU A 499 13.90 14.02 -1.47
C LEU A 499 14.39 14.84 -2.67
N GLY A 500 13.54 15.00 -3.68
CA GLY A 500 13.83 15.79 -4.88
C GLY A 500 14.13 17.24 -4.55
N PHE A 501 13.23 17.92 -3.83
CA PHE A 501 13.38 19.34 -3.51
C PHE A 501 14.58 19.61 -2.59
N ALA A 502 14.77 18.84 -1.52
CA ALA A 502 15.89 19.06 -0.61
C ALA A 502 17.24 18.74 -1.27
N SER A 503 17.30 17.71 -2.13
CA SER A 503 18.51 17.40 -2.90
C SER A 503 18.85 18.52 -3.89
N LEU A 504 17.85 19.01 -4.61
CA LEU A 504 18.02 20.12 -5.55
C LEU A 504 18.48 21.38 -4.81
N TYR A 505 17.78 21.77 -3.74
CA TYR A 505 18.08 22.95 -2.93
C TYR A 505 19.49 22.91 -2.31
N ALA A 506 19.91 21.74 -1.80
CA ALA A 506 21.21 21.60 -1.14
C ALA A 506 22.38 21.58 -2.12
N GLN A 507 22.19 21.05 -3.33
CA GLN A 507 23.32 20.66 -4.18
C GLN A 507 23.47 21.47 -5.47
N THR A 508 22.42 22.12 -5.97
CA THR A 508 22.51 22.82 -7.25
C THR A 508 23.22 24.17 -7.18
N SER A 509 23.90 24.53 -8.27
CA SER A 509 24.49 25.86 -8.45
C SER A 509 23.50 26.87 -9.06
N ASP A 510 22.37 26.42 -9.60
CA ASP A 510 21.34 27.27 -10.20
C ASP A 510 20.48 27.97 -9.14
N SER A 511 20.68 29.27 -8.96
CA SER A 511 20.01 30.05 -7.92
C SER A 511 18.49 30.10 -8.06
N ARG A 512 17.97 30.06 -9.29
CA ARG A 512 16.53 30.09 -9.53
C ARG A 512 15.88 28.76 -9.18
N LEU A 513 16.48 27.65 -9.60
CA LEU A 513 15.98 26.31 -9.22
C LEU A 513 16.11 26.05 -7.72
N LYS A 514 17.18 26.54 -7.08
CA LYS A 514 17.32 26.51 -5.61
C LYS A 514 16.16 27.23 -4.92
N GLU A 515 15.79 28.43 -5.38
CA GLU A 515 14.65 29.17 -4.81
C GLU A 515 13.29 28.49 -5.07
N LEU A 516 13.10 27.89 -6.24
CA LEU A 516 11.88 27.10 -6.53
C LEU A 516 11.77 25.87 -5.61
N ALA A 517 12.88 25.16 -5.40
CA ALA A 517 12.94 24.04 -4.47
C ALA A 517 12.64 24.47 -3.02
N ARG A 518 13.15 25.63 -2.58
CA ARG A 518 12.84 26.22 -1.27
C ARG A 518 11.33 26.44 -1.11
N LYS A 519 10.69 27.07 -2.10
CA LYS A 519 9.23 27.31 -2.09
C LYS A 519 8.43 26.00 -2.08
N ALA A 520 8.89 24.98 -2.79
CA ALA A 520 8.24 23.68 -2.80
C ALA A 520 8.37 22.95 -1.44
N LEU A 521 9.52 23.07 -0.76
CA LEU A 521 9.68 22.60 0.62
C LEU A 521 8.77 23.36 1.58
N ASP A 522 8.66 24.69 1.46
CA ASP A 522 7.72 25.49 2.27
C ASP A 522 6.29 24.97 2.10
N TYR A 523 5.90 24.63 0.87
CA TYR A 523 4.59 24.06 0.58
C TYR A 523 4.38 22.68 1.23
N ILE A 524 5.36 21.77 1.19
CA ILE A 524 5.29 20.49 1.90
C ILE A 524 5.10 20.72 3.40
N PHE A 525 5.91 21.58 4.03
CA PHE A 525 5.81 21.84 5.48
C PHE A 525 4.48 22.48 5.86
N ARG A 526 3.91 23.32 4.99
CA ARG A 526 2.56 23.86 5.17
C ARG A 526 1.51 22.74 5.17
N LEU A 527 1.58 21.79 4.23
CA LEU A 527 0.67 20.65 4.19
C LEU A 527 0.82 19.76 5.42
N LEU A 528 2.05 19.46 5.84
CA LEU A 528 2.31 18.69 7.07
C LEU A 528 1.70 19.39 8.29
N ALA A 529 1.82 20.73 8.38
CA ALA A 529 1.26 21.48 9.48
C ALA A 529 -0.27 21.46 9.53
N ILE A 530 -0.94 21.51 8.37
CA ILE A 530 -2.40 21.50 8.26
C ILE A 530 -2.96 20.08 8.47
N HIS A 531 -2.37 19.07 7.82
CA HIS A 531 -2.90 17.71 7.74
C HIS A 531 -2.28 16.72 8.75
N SER A 532 -1.69 17.24 9.83
CA SER A 532 -1.23 16.42 10.96
C SER A 532 -1.93 16.77 12.26
N LEU A 533 -2.12 15.76 13.11
CA LEU A 533 -2.55 15.89 14.50
C LEU A 533 -1.39 15.49 15.43
N ASN A 534 -0.97 16.38 16.32
CA ASN A 534 0.24 16.19 17.16
C ASN A 534 1.52 15.84 16.35
N GLY A 535 1.52 16.28 15.09
CA GLY A 535 2.59 16.02 14.12
C GLY A 535 2.61 14.64 13.49
N ILE A 536 1.59 13.82 13.76
CA ILE A 536 1.33 12.58 13.03
C ILE A 536 0.56 12.90 11.76
N PHE A 537 1.16 12.60 10.62
CA PHE A 537 0.58 12.85 9.31
C PHE A 537 -0.27 11.67 8.87
N CYS A 538 -1.59 11.84 8.89
CA CYS A 538 -2.55 10.88 8.35
C CYS A 538 -3.85 11.61 7.98
N THR A 539 -4.26 11.48 6.73
CA THR A 539 -5.34 12.26 6.10
C THR A 539 -5.77 11.53 4.81
N THR A 540 -6.89 11.94 4.21
CA THR A 540 -7.22 11.56 2.82
C THR A 540 -6.01 11.79 1.90
N ALA A 541 -5.75 10.83 1.02
CA ALA A 541 -4.58 10.81 0.17
C ALA A 541 -4.86 10.20 -1.21
N GLY A 542 -4.23 10.74 -2.25
CA GLY A 542 -4.32 10.19 -3.61
C GLY A 542 -3.52 8.90 -3.80
N ARG A 543 -2.64 8.59 -2.85
CA ARG A 543 -1.89 7.33 -2.81
C ARG A 543 -1.58 6.92 -1.38
N THR A 544 -1.87 5.67 -1.04
CA THR A 544 -1.47 5.06 0.22
C THR A 544 -1.23 3.55 0.08
N TYR A 545 -0.55 2.95 1.05
CA TYR A 545 -0.45 1.50 1.21
C TYR A 545 -0.84 1.12 2.65
N LEU A 546 -0.96 -0.18 2.89
CA LEU A 546 -1.30 -0.72 4.22
C LEU A 546 -0.42 -0.15 5.34
N LYS A 547 0.89 -0.02 5.08
CA LYS A 547 1.85 0.47 6.06
C LYS A 547 1.61 1.93 6.43
N GLU A 548 1.22 2.79 5.47
CA GLU A 548 0.89 4.19 5.76
C GLU A 548 -0.49 4.37 6.37
N LEU A 549 -1.47 3.54 6.01
CA LEU A 549 -2.82 3.56 6.60
C LEU A 549 -2.81 3.14 8.07
N MET A 550 -2.08 2.07 8.40
CA MET A 550 -2.03 1.56 9.77
C MET A 550 -0.86 2.17 10.56
N GLY A 551 0.36 2.14 10.02
CA GLY A 551 1.61 2.45 10.74
C GLY A 551 1.95 3.95 10.86
N ASN A 552 1.08 4.74 11.49
CA ASN A 552 1.26 6.19 11.57
C ASN A 552 2.42 6.66 12.46
N ASN A 553 2.84 5.88 13.46
CA ASN A 553 3.94 6.29 14.34
C ASN A 553 5.27 6.30 13.59
N SER A 554 5.45 5.36 12.66
CA SER A 554 6.68 5.13 11.91
C SER A 554 6.65 5.71 10.49
N ASN A 555 5.57 6.40 10.11
CA ASN A 555 5.44 7.06 8.81
C ASN A 555 6.48 8.17 8.60
N CYS A 556 7.08 8.20 7.41
CA CYS A 556 8.16 9.14 7.07
C CYS A 556 7.75 10.63 7.10
N PRO A 557 6.55 11.04 6.64
CA PRO A 557 6.11 12.44 6.76
C PRO A 557 6.10 12.95 8.22
N SER A 558 5.73 12.09 9.19
CA SER A 558 5.80 12.43 10.62
C SER A 558 7.24 12.69 11.08
N PHE A 559 8.24 12.01 10.49
CA PHE A 559 9.66 12.24 10.77
C PHE A 559 10.19 13.54 10.14
N ILE A 560 9.73 13.87 8.93
CA ILE A 560 10.01 15.19 8.32
C ILE A 560 9.43 16.30 9.21
N ASN A 561 8.23 16.08 9.73
CA ASN A 561 7.58 17.03 10.64
C ASN A 561 8.31 17.14 12.00
N PHE A 562 8.86 16.04 12.51
CA PHE A 562 9.71 16.05 13.70
C PHE A 562 10.93 16.95 13.48
N ILE A 563 11.59 16.86 12.32
CA ILE A 563 12.71 17.75 11.99
C ILE A 563 12.27 19.21 11.93
N GLY A 564 11.17 19.48 11.24
CA GLY A 564 10.68 20.85 11.03
C GLY A 564 10.26 21.54 12.31
N TYR A 565 9.38 20.91 13.10
CA TYR A 565 8.68 21.56 14.22
C TYR A 565 8.80 20.82 15.56
N GLY A 566 9.54 19.71 15.62
CA GLY A 566 9.65 18.90 16.84
C GLY A 566 8.36 18.17 17.21
N ARG A 567 7.47 17.93 16.23
CA ARG A 567 6.17 17.25 16.38
C ARG A 567 6.17 15.96 15.56
N GLY A 568 5.49 14.91 16.02
CA GLY A 568 5.59 13.57 15.44
C GLY A 568 6.81 12.80 15.97
N ASN A 569 7.19 11.72 15.29
CA ASN A 569 8.21 10.79 15.76
C ASN A 569 9.38 10.66 14.79
N ALA A 570 10.58 10.39 15.32
CA ALA A 570 11.67 9.83 14.53
C ALA A 570 11.33 8.38 14.10
N SER A 571 11.83 7.96 12.93
CA SER A 571 11.54 6.64 12.37
C SER A 571 12.72 6.03 11.62
N HIS A 572 12.64 4.73 11.34
CA HIS A 572 13.57 3.93 10.55
C HIS A 572 13.65 4.34 9.06
N ALA A 573 12.60 4.93 8.51
CA ALA A 573 12.52 5.30 7.09
C ALA A 573 13.24 6.63 6.83
N GLY A 574 14.23 6.63 5.93
CA GLY A 574 15.12 7.78 5.70
C GLY A 574 14.87 8.59 4.41
N LYS A 575 13.98 8.13 3.53
CA LYS A 575 13.70 8.80 2.24
C LYS A 575 13.13 10.20 2.47
N GLY A 576 13.72 11.22 1.86
CA GLY A 576 13.33 12.63 2.05
C GLY A 576 13.84 13.27 3.35
N VAL A 577 14.05 12.48 4.39
CA VAL A 577 14.60 12.89 5.69
C VAL A 577 16.09 13.21 5.58
N VAL A 578 16.87 12.31 4.98
CA VAL A 578 18.33 12.46 4.88
C VAL A 578 18.74 13.66 4.03
N SER A 579 18.05 13.88 2.91
CA SER A 579 18.29 15.04 2.04
C SER A 579 17.94 16.35 2.71
N LEU A 580 16.85 16.38 3.48
CA LEU A 580 16.53 17.51 4.34
C LEU A 580 17.66 17.74 5.37
N CYS A 581 18.20 16.69 5.97
CA CYS A 581 19.24 16.78 7.00
C CYS A 581 20.57 17.33 6.50
N PHE A 582 21.02 16.98 5.28
CA PHE A 582 22.26 17.56 4.73
C PHE A 582 22.07 18.94 4.08
N SER A 583 20.83 19.40 3.92
CA SER A 583 20.53 20.77 3.49
C SER A 583 20.61 21.77 4.64
N ASP A 584 20.81 23.04 4.34
CA ASP A 584 20.67 24.15 5.31
C ASP A 584 19.23 24.71 5.39
N TYR A 585 18.25 24.08 4.72
CA TYR A 585 16.87 24.54 4.70
C TYR A 585 16.23 24.48 6.11
N GLU A 586 15.50 25.52 6.48
CA GLU A 586 14.64 25.54 7.67
C GLU A 586 13.23 25.97 7.26
N PRO A 587 12.19 25.27 7.73
CA PRO A 587 10.82 25.60 7.35
C PRO A 587 10.32 26.88 8.02
N PRO A 588 9.33 27.58 7.45
CA PRO A 588 8.74 28.77 8.05
C PRO A 588 8.13 28.48 9.43
N GLY A 589 8.54 29.24 10.45
CA GLY A 589 8.03 29.11 11.82
C GLY A 589 6.55 29.50 11.97
N GLU A 590 6.02 30.30 11.04
CA GLU A 590 4.61 30.70 11.08
C GLU A 590 3.61 29.55 10.92
N TYR A 591 4.03 28.40 10.36
CA TYR A 591 3.17 27.24 10.19
C TYR A 591 2.95 26.46 11.49
N GLU A 592 3.73 26.72 12.55
CA GLU A 592 3.50 26.12 13.88
C GLU A 592 2.06 26.37 14.39
N ARG A 593 1.47 27.52 14.05
CA ARG A 593 0.08 27.85 14.40
C ARG A 593 -0.95 26.85 13.86
N PHE A 594 -0.62 26.11 12.81
CA PHE A 594 -1.52 25.10 12.25
C PHE A 594 -1.39 23.75 12.97
N HIS A 595 -0.31 23.51 13.73
CA HIS A 595 -0.22 22.36 14.62
C HIS A 595 -1.02 22.57 15.92
N ASP A 596 -0.94 23.77 16.49
CA ASP A 596 -1.51 24.09 17.80
C ASP A 596 -2.87 24.78 17.68
N ILE A 597 -3.88 24.00 17.30
CA ILE A 597 -5.28 24.48 17.28
C ILE A 597 -5.72 24.71 18.74
N PRO A 598 -6.24 25.89 19.12
CA PRO A 598 -6.76 26.12 20.47
C PRO A 598 -8.00 25.26 20.79
N GLU A 599 -8.22 24.98 22.07
CA GLU A 599 -9.47 24.37 22.54
C GLU A 599 -10.68 25.24 22.21
N GLY A 600 -11.80 24.63 21.80
CA GLY A 600 -13.00 25.33 21.31
C GLY A 600 -12.85 26.02 19.94
N LYS A 601 -11.77 25.73 19.21
CA LYS A 601 -11.55 26.20 17.84
C LYS A 601 -11.37 25.03 16.88
N ALA A 602 -11.68 25.29 15.62
CA ALA A 602 -11.34 24.41 14.52
C ALA A 602 -10.68 25.15 13.37
N LEU A 603 -9.83 24.43 12.63
CA LEU A 603 -9.26 24.85 11.37
C LEU A 603 -9.91 24.05 10.24
N LEU A 604 -10.62 24.75 9.38
CA LEU A 604 -11.14 24.23 8.12
C LEU A 604 -10.15 24.54 6.99
N CYS A 605 -9.73 23.52 6.26
CA CYS A 605 -8.96 23.64 5.03
C CYS A 605 -9.78 23.12 3.84
N GLN A 606 -9.88 23.92 2.77
CA GLN A 606 -10.49 23.53 1.50
C GLN A 606 -9.51 23.80 0.36
N SER A 607 -9.11 22.77 -0.37
CA SER A 607 -8.12 22.87 -1.46
C SER A 607 -8.50 22.00 -2.65
N THR A 608 -8.00 22.37 -3.82
CA THR A 608 -8.19 21.60 -5.07
C THR A 608 -6.81 21.24 -5.61
N HIS A 609 -6.57 19.95 -5.84
CA HIS A 609 -5.26 19.38 -6.19
C HIS A 609 -5.29 18.64 -7.52
N GLY A 610 -4.13 18.58 -8.17
CA GLY A 610 -3.89 17.83 -9.39
C GLY A 610 -4.37 18.52 -10.67
N TYR A 611 -3.92 17.98 -11.81
CA TYR A 611 -4.23 18.51 -13.13
C TYR A 611 -5.73 18.62 -13.38
N GLN A 612 -6.18 19.78 -13.86
CA GLN A 612 -7.59 20.09 -14.11
C GLN A 612 -8.51 19.99 -12.87
N GLY A 613 -7.97 20.12 -11.66
CA GLY A 613 -8.73 20.00 -10.43
C GLY A 613 -9.16 18.57 -10.16
N TYR A 614 -8.18 17.68 -10.11
CA TYR A 614 -8.38 16.23 -10.01
C TYR A 614 -9.07 15.80 -8.70
N ALA A 615 -8.77 16.47 -7.58
CA ALA A 615 -9.32 16.14 -6.26
C ALA A 615 -9.63 17.38 -5.43
N ASP A 616 -10.79 17.40 -4.79
CA ASP A 616 -11.25 18.48 -3.89
C ASP A 616 -11.21 18.01 -2.43
N ILE A 617 -10.27 18.57 -1.67
CA ILE A 617 -9.95 18.14 -0.32
C ILE A 617 -10.62 19.06 0.69
N TYR A 618 -11.29 18.44 1.66
CA TYR A 618 -11.88 19.12 2.80
C TYR A 618 -11.31 18.50 4.06
N ALA A 619 -10.67 19.31 4.91
CA ALA A 619 -10.12 18.87 6.19
C ALA A 619 -10.61 19.77 7.32
N TYR A 620 -11.05 19.17 8.41
CA TYR A 620 -11.54 19.85 9.60
C TYR A 620 -10.77 19.34 10.81
N LYS A 621 -9.97 20.22 11.41
CA LYS A 621 -9.04 19.87 12.49
C LYS A 621 -9.33 20.65 13.76
N THR A 622 -9.35 19.95 14.89
CA THR A 622 -9.37 20.51 16.23
C THR A 622 -8.08 20.13 16.97
N HIS A 623 -7.97 20.50 18.23
CA HIS A 623 -6.88 20.05 19.10
C HIS A 623 -6.92 18.54 19.43
N ARG A 624 -8.05 17.84 19.19
CA ARG A 624 -8.22 16.41 19.51
C ARG A 624 -8.44 15.50 18.31
N TYR A 625 -8.87 16.02 17.16
CA TYR A 625 -9.13 15.18 16.01
C TYR A 625 -8.93 15.91 14.68
N LEU A 626 -8.78 15.12 13.62
CA LEU A 626 -8.76 15.57 12.23
C LEU A 626 -9.70 14.67 11.42
N LEU A 627 -10.69 15.24 10.74
CA LEU A 627 -11.50 14.55 9.74
C LEU A 627 -11.17 15.13 8.36
N SER A 628 -10.88 14.28 7.40
CA SER A 628 -10.51 14.71 6.05
C SER A 628 -11.12 13.83 4.97
N THR A 629 -11.56 14.44 3.86
CA THR A 629 -12.27 13.75 2.78
C THR A 629 -11.88 14.31 1.40
N ALA A 630 -11.70 13.44 0.42
CA ALA A 630 -11.69 13.78 -1.00
C ALA A 630 -13.14 13.77 -1.53
N ASN A 631 -13.72 14.95 -1.72
CA ASN A 631 -15.16 15.13 -1.92
C ASN A 631 -15.54 14.86 -3.37
N ASP A 632 -16.64 14.12 -3.56
CA ASP A 632 -17.17 13.74 -4.88
C ASP A 632 -16.11 13.13 -5.82
N PHE A 633 -15.08 12.48 -5.25
CA PHE A 633 -13.95 11.95 -6.02
C PHE A 633 -14.36 10.75 -6.86
N ARG A 634 -14.75 11.02 -8.11
CA ARG A 634 -15.01 10.05 -9.18
C ARG A 634 -15.91 8.87 -8.75
N PRO A 635 -17.11 9.14 -8.20
CA PRO A 635 -18.01 8.09 -7.71
C PRO A 635 -18.35 7.07 -8.81
N GLY A 636 -18.26 5.78 -8.47
CA GLY A 636 -18.59 4.66 -9.34
C GLY A 636 -17.46 4.19 -10.24
N TYR A 637 -16.36 4.93 -10.33
CA TYR A 637 -15.16 4.48 -11.05
C TYR A 637 -14.41 3.42 -10.23
N ARG A 638 -13.61 2.58 -10.91
CA ARG A 638 -12.61 1.75 -10.25
C ARG A 638 -11.55 2.68 -9.63
N GLY A 639 -11.27 2.51 -8.34
CA GLY A 639 -10.16 3.19 -7.69
C GLY A 639 -8.82 2.52 -7.99
N PHE A 640 -7.79 2.98 -7.31
CA PHE A 640 -6.44 2.44 -7.40
C PHE A 640 -5.82 2.26 -6.02
N GLN A 641 -5.53 3.33 -5.30
CA GLN A 641 -4.83 3.30 -4.00
C GLN A 641 -5.15 4.55 -3.15
N GLU A 642 -6.27 5.20 -3.44
CA GLU A 642 -6.71 6.41 -2.77
C GLU A 642 -7.30 6.10 -1.38
N ASP A 643 -7.01 6.96 -0.42
CA ASP A 643 -7.75 7.04 0.84
C ASP A 643 -8.74 8.19 0.76
N ILE A 644 -10.02 7.87 0.67
CA ILE A 644 -11.07 8.85 0.37
C ILE A 644 -11.53 9.60 1.61
N VAL A 645 -11.55 8.95 2.78
CA VAL A 645 -12.00 9.57 4.03
C VAL A 645 -11.20 9.02 5.20
N HIS A 646 -10.68 9.91 6.04
CA HIS A 646 -9.89 9.52 7.19
C HIS A 646 -10.22 10.37 8.42
N ALA A 647 -10.52 9.70 9.53
CA ALA A 647 -10.67 10.31 10.85
C ALA A 647 -9.51 9.88 11.76
N LEU A 648 -8.79 10.86 12.30
CA LEU A 648 -7.62 10.67 13.15
C LEU A 648 -7.86 11.29 14.53
N PHE A 649 -7.61 10.52 15.60
CA PHE A 649 -7.68 10.98 17.00
C PHE A 649 -6.29 10.92 17.67
N SER A 650 -5.48 9.93 17.30
CA SER A 650 -4.07 9.81 17.66
C SER A 650 -3.36 8.95 16.62
N ALA A 651 -2.08 8.63 16.78
CA ALA A 651 -1.38 7.76 15.85
C ALA A 651 -2.02 6.37 15.71
N THR A 652 -2.67 5.86 16.76
CA THR A 652 -3.23 4.50 16.79
C THR A 652 -4.76 4.48 16.81
N GLU A 653 -5.39 5.58 17.24
CA GLU A 653 -6.85 5.75 17.27
C GLU A 653 -7.30 6.48 16.01
N GLN A 654 -7.81 5.73 15.05
CA GLN A 654 -8.20 6.22 13.73
C GLN A 654 -9.29 5.36 13.09
N THR A 655 -9.92 5.88 12.04
CA THR A 655 -10.86 5.11 11.23
C THR A 655 -10.99 5.64 9.81
N TRP A 656 -11.13 4.73 8.85
CA TRP A 656 -11.46 5.00 7.46
C TRP A 656 -12.39 3.91 6.92
N VAL A 657 -13.01 4.17 5.77
CA VAL A 657 -13.96 3.27 5.10
C VAL A 657 -13.54 3.08 3.64
N ASN A 658 -13.52 1.84 3.16
CA ASN A 658 -13.27 1.54 1.76
C ASN A 658 -14.08 0.31 1.27
N HIS A 659 -14.08 0.12 -0.05
CA HIS A 659 -14.54 -1.10 -0.72
C HIS A 659 -13.32 -1.94 -1.12
N PRO A 660 -13.08 -3.14 -0.56
CA PRO A 660 -11.91 -3.95 -0.91
C PRO A 660 -11.82 -4.24 -2.42
N GLY A 661 -10.61 -4.12 -2.98
CA GLY A 661 -10.32 -4.50 -4.36
C GLY A 661 -10.06 -6.00 -4.56
N GLU A 662 -9.69 -6.69 -3.50
CA GLU A 662 -9.39 -8.13 -3.47
C GLU A 662 -9.87 -8.77 -2.16
N PHE A 663 -9.92 -10.10 -2.09
CA PHE A 663 -10.27 -10.84 -0.86
C PHE A 663 -9.09 -11.02 0.08
N ALA A 664 -7.87 -11.02 -0.44
CA ALA A 664 -6.66 -11.27 0.35
C ALA A 664 -6.36 -10.09 1.29
N THR A 665 -6.52 -10.29 2.60
CA THR A 665 -6.32 -9.25 3.64
C THR A 665 -4.97 -8.54 3.56
N PHE A 666 -3.91 -9.30 3.23
CA PHE A 666 -2.53 -8.80 3.06
C PHE A 666 -2.01 -9.13 1.64
N GLY A 667 -2.88 -8.95 0.65
CA GLY A 667 -2.58 -9.09 -0.77
C GLY A 667 -1.76 -7.94 -1.34
N SER A 668 -1.60 -7.95 -2.66
CA SER A 668 -0.76 -6.99 -3.39
C SER A 668 -1.52 -6.24 -4.49
N ALA A 669 -2.84 -6.41 -4.59
CA ALA A 669 -3.63 -5.77 -5.64
C ALA A 669 -3.70 -4.25 -5.44
N ARG A 670 -4.05 -3.53 -6.50
CA ARG A 670 -4.23 -2.08 -6.52
C ARG A 670 -5.54 -1.74 -7.22
N PRO A 671 -6.66 -1.61 -6.48
CA PRO A 671 -6.78 -1.54 -5.01
C PRO A 671 -6.65 -2.89 -4.29
N SER A 672 -6.14 -2.85 -3.04
CA SER A 672 -6.01 -4.03 -2.17
C SER A 672 -7.22 -4.18 -1.24
N TYR A 673 -7.12 -5.06 -0.24
CA TYR A 673 -8.13 -5.18 0.80
C TYR A 673 -8.36 -3.88 1.57
N TRP A 674 -7.28 -3.19 1.94
CA TRP A 674 -7.33 -1.98 2.78
C TRP A 674 -6.99 -0.68 2.02
N ALA A 675 -6.11 -0.74 1.02
CA ALA A 675 -5.61 0.45 0.34
C ALA A 675 -6.32 0.66 -1.01
N GLY A 676 -6.98 1.80 -1.16
CA GLY A 676 -7.83 2.09 -2.31
C GLY A 676 -9.25 1.53 -2.18
N SER A 677 -10.07 1.78 -3.20
CA SER A 677 -11.42 1.21 -3.30
C SER A 677 -11.65 0.54 -4.64
N GLY A 678 -12.12 -0.73 -4.63
CA GLY A 678 -12.53 -1.45 -5.85
C GLY A 678 -13.60 -0.70 -6.64
N THR A 679 -14.46 0.05 -5.95
CA THR A 679 -15.38 1.03 -6.52
C THR A 679 -15.36 2.26 -5.64
N LEU A 680 -15.01 3.41 -6.20
CA LEU A 680 -14.95 4.67 -5.48
C LEU A 680 -16.36 5.09 -5.03
N PRO A 681 -16.54 5.49 -3.76
CA PRO A 681 -17.81 5.98 -3.27
C PRO A 681 -18.06 7.41 -3.73
N ARG A 682 -19.30 7.89 -3.53
CA ARG A 682 -19.52 9.33 -3.36
C ARG A 682 -19.28 9.66 -1.89
N ALA A 683 -18.21 10.39 -1.60
CA ALA A 683 -17.90 10.87 -0.27
C ALA A 683 -18.04 12.40 -0.19
N ASN A 684 -18.60 12.91 0.91
CA ASN A 684 -18.77 14.34 1.15
C ASN A 684 -18.57 14.63 2.64
N GLN A 685 -17.95 15.77 2.95
CA GLN A 685 -17.72 16.22 4.33
C GLN A 685 -18.34 17.59 4.59
N TYR A 686 -18.92 17.77 5.77
CA TYR A 686 -19.25 19.07 6.31
C TYR A 686 -18.77 19.14 7.75
N LYS A 687 -17.79 20.02 8.00
CA LYS A 687 -17.10 20.11 9.30
C LYS A 687 -16.63 18.74 9.78
N ASN A 688 -17.15 18.29 10.92
CA ASN A 688 -16.82 17.06 11.62
C ASN A 688 -17.78 15.89 11.31
N PHE A 689 -18.55 15.97 10.21
CA PHE A 689 -19.36 14.90 9.64
C PHE A 689 -18.90 14.55 8.21
N ALA A 690 -18.80 13.26 7.90
CA ALA A 690 -18.63 12.76 6.54
C ALA A 690 -19.68 11.69 6.22
N SER A 691 -20.17 11.69 4.97
CA SER A 691 -21.02 10.65 4.42
C SER A 691 -20.38 9.97 3.23
N ILE A 692 -20.48 8.65 3.16
CA ILE A 692 -19.88 7.82 2.11
C ILE A 692 -20.94 6.88 1.56
N ILE A 693 -21.33 7.08 0.30
CA ILE A 693 -22.36 6.30 -0.38
C ILE A 693 -21.66 5.36 -1.37
N PHE A 694 -21.88 4.06 -1.22
CA PHE A 694 -21.40 3.04 -2.14
C PHE A 694 -22.52 2.52 -3.03
N ASN A 695 -22.20 2.36 -4.31
CA ASN A 695 -23.03 1.68 -5.31
C ASN A 695 -22.12 0.77 -6.14
N ILE A 696 -21.90 -0.44 -5.64
CA ILE A 696 -20.96 -1.42 -6.20
C ILE A 696 -21.65 -2.22 -7.32
N ASP A 697 -20.94 -2.39 -8.44
CA ASP A 697 -21.44 -3.15 -9.57
C ASP A 697 -21.77 -4.61 -9.19
N ALA A 698 -22.86 -5.14 -9.76
CA ALA A 698 -23.33 -6.49 -9.47
C ALA A 698 -22.29 -7.58 -9.86
N SER A 699 -21.43 -7.32 -10.84
CA SER A 699 -20.37 -8.22 -11.30
C SER A 699 -19.07 -8.15 -10.49
N HIS A 700 -18.89 -7.10 -9.66
CA HIS A 700 -17.72 -6.99 -8.78
C HIS A 700 -17.68 -8.17 -7.80
N PRO A 701 -16.53 -8.86 -7.66
CA PRO A 701 -16.44 -10.09 -6.88
C PRO A 701 -16.60 -9.85 -5.37
N VAL A 702 -16.04 -8.76 -4.85
CA VAL A 702 -16.25 -8.33 -3.46
C VAL A 702 -17.61 -7.63 -3.36
N SER A 703 -18.44 -8.07 -2.42
CA SER A 703 -19.83 -7.63 -2.24
C SER A 703 -20.09 -6.90 -0.93
N PHE A 704 -19.03 -6.47 -0.25
CA PHE A 704 -19.09 -5.78 1.03
C PHE A 704 -18.20 -4.54 1.03
N THR A 705 -18.47 -3.66 1.99
CA THR A 705 -17.59 -2.54 2.35
C THR A 705 -17.21 -2.68 3.80
N HIS A 706 -16.14 -2.04 4.23
CA HIS A 706 -15.68 -2.20 5.60
C HIS A 706 -15.03 -0.94 6.15
N ALA A 707 -14.84 -0.93 7.46
CA ALA A 707 -14.12 0.10 8.17
C ALA A 707 -13.00 -0.51 9.00
N TYR A 708 -11.83 0.15 8.98
CA TYR A 708 -10.81 -0.05 10.01
C TYR A 708 -11.20 0.76 11.25
N LEU A 709 -11.30 0.09 12.40
CA LEU A 709 -11.61 0.68 13.69
C LEU A 709 -11.02 -0.21 14.81
N PRO A 710 -9.75 0.01 15.22
CA PRO A 710 -9.03 -0.83 16.16
C PRO A 710 -9.52 -0.60 17.60
N LEU A 711 -10.57 -1.33 18.00
CA LEU A 711 -11.29 -1.09 19.26
C LEU A 711 -10.40 -1.16 20.51
N MET A 712 -9.34 -1.99 20.47
CA MET A 712 -8.39 -2.12 21.58
C MET A 712 -7.56 -0.85 21.83
N GLU A 713 -7.44 0.03 20.84
CA GLU A 713 -6.66 1.26 20.99
C GLU A 713 -7.47 2.37 21.67
N PHE A 714 -8.80 2.36 21.54
CA PHE A 714 -9.70 3.33 22.17
C PHE A 714 -9.87 3.06 23.67
N SER A 715 -10.33 4.06 24.42
CA SER A 715 -10.58 3.95 25.86
C SER A 715 -11.88 3.23 26.19
N ASP A 716 -12.91 3.42 25.36
CA ASP A 716 -14.23 2.80 25.49
C ASP A 716 -14.91 2.75 24.10
N TRP A 717 -15.86 1.83 23.94
CA TRP A 717 -16.66 1.71 22.72
C TRP A 717 -18.02 1.06 23.00
N SER A 718 -19.01 1.32 22.15
CA SER A 718 -20.28 0.61 22.19
C SER A 718 -20.90 0.46 20.81
N GLN A 719 -21.59 -0.65 20.55
CA GLN A 719 -22.41 -0.82 19.35
C GLN A 719 -23.89 -0.74 19.72
N ARG A 720 -24.63 0.15 19.06
CA ARG A 720 -26.06 0.39 19.29
C ARG A 720 -26.80 0.35 17.96
N GLY A 721 -27.40 -0.80 17.66
CA GLY A 721 -28.03 -1.04 16.37
C GLY A 721 -27.04 -0.84 15.20
N PRO A 722 -27.32 0.08 14.25
CA PRO A 722 -26.45 0.34 13.10
C PRO A 722 -25.26 1.26 13.41
N TRP A 723 -25.13 1.75 14.64
CA TRP A 723 -24.06 2.64 15.07
C TRP A 723 -22.98 1.91 15.88
N VAL A 724 -21.72 2.28 15.65
CA VAL A 724 -20.57 1.95 16.50
C VAL A 724 -19.96 3.25 17.00
N PHE A 725 -19.87 3.41 18.31
CA PHE A 725 -19.33 4.59 18.98
C PHE A 725 -18.00 4.26 19.64
N VAL A 726 -17.05 5.19 19.60
CA VAL A 726 -15.74 5.07 20.24
C VAL A 726 -15.37 6.34 21.00
N HIS A 727 -14.68 6.17 22.13
CA HIS A 727 -14.13 7.24 22.95
C HIS A 727 -12.61 7.16 22.94
N ALA A 728 -11.97 8.13 22.28
CA ALA A 728 -10.51 8.22 22.22
C ALA A 728 -9.92 8.65 23.56
N ARG A 729 -8.71 8.19 23.86
CA ARG A 729 -7.99 8.47 25.11
C ARG A 729 -7.68 9.95 25.32
N ASN A 730 -7.64 10.72 24.23
CA ASN A 730 -7.47 12.17 24.28
C ASN A 730 -8.80 12.94 24.53
N GLY A 731 -9.91 12.23 24.71
CA GLY A 731 -11.23 12.81 25.00
C GLY A 731 -12.06 13.18 23.76
N ALA A 732 -11.66 12.77 22.56
CA ALA A 732 -12.51 12.86 21.38
C ALA A 732 -13.53 11.71 21.29
N TYR A 733 -14.64 11.95 20.62
CA TYR A 733 -15.73 11.00 20.37
C TYR A 733 -15.81 10.70 18.87
N GLY A 734 -16.06 9.44 18.53
CA GLY A 734 -16.28 9.00 17.15
C GLY A 734 -17.53 8.14 17.05
N ALA A 735 -18.24 8.25 15.93
CA ALA A 735 -19.38 7.41 15.58
C ALA A 735 -19.30 6.98 14.11
N LEU A 736 -19.44 5.68 13.87
CA LEU A 736 -19.62 5.06 12.56
C LEU A 736 -21.04 4.53 12.44
N TYR A 737 -21.68 4.81 11.31
CA TYR A 737 -22.99 4.24 10.95
C TYR A 737 -22.88 3.52 9.62
N ASN A 738 -23.66 2.45 9.43
CA ASN A 738 -23.94 1.94 8.09
C ASN A 738 -25.42 1.53 7.92
N SER A 739 -25.99 1.85 6.76
CA SER A 739 -27.40 1.57 6.45
C SER A 739 -27.77 0.08 6.38
N ALA A 740 -26.83 -0.81 6.10
CA ALA A 740 -27.01 -2.25 6.08
C ALA A 740 -26.52 -2.95 7.36
N GLY A 741 -26.12 -2.18 8.39
CA GLY A 741 -25.57 -2.69 9.63
C GLY A 741 -24.06 -2.95 9.57
N LEU A 742 -23.49 -3.25 10.74
CA LEU A 742 -22.05 -3.42 10.94
C LEU A 742 -21.79 -4.72 11.71
N VAL A 743 -21.00 -5.61 11.10
CA VAL A 743 -20.57 -6.87 11.70
C VAL A 743 -19.13 -6.75 12.15
N ARG A 744 -18.92 -6.75 13.46
CA ARG A 744 -17.58 -6.78 14.07
C ARG A 744 -16.90 -8.10 13.72
N GLN A 745 -15.69 -8.03 13.17
CA GLN A 745 -14.87 -9.22 12.96
C GLN A 745 -14.24 -9.65 14.29
N THR A 746 -14.35 -10.92 14.64
CA THR A 746 -13.82 -11.49 15.90
C THR A 746 -12.89 -12.68 15.67
N PHE A 747 -12.41 -12.83 14.43
CA PHE A 747 -11.58 -13.95 14.01
C PHE A 747 -10.50 -13.47 13.04
N GLY A 748 -9.31 -14.05 13.17
CA GLY A 748 -8.15 -13.76 12.32
C GLY A 748 -7.47 -12.44 12.61
N ALA A 749 -6.54 -12.05 11.74
CA ALA A 749 -5.62 -10.93 11.96
C ALA A 749 -6.31 -9.58 12.20
N ASN A 750 -7.53 -9.40 11.69
CA ASN A 750 -8.34 -8.18 11.84
C ASN A 750 -9.33 -8.24 13.01
N SER A 751 -9.27 -9.26 13.88
CA SER A 751 -10.18 -9.38 15.03
C SER A 751 -10.22 -8.09 15.84
N ASP A 752 -11.43 -7.60 16.13
CA ASP A 752 -11.72 -6.37 16.87
C ASP A 752 -11.10 -5.09 16.28
N ARG A 753 -10.74 -5.13 14.98
CA ARG A 753 -10.21 -3.98 14.22
C ARG A 753 -11.01 -3.64 12.98
N GLU A 754 -11.96 -4.49 12.63
CA GLU A 754 -12.69 -4.39 11.39
C GLU A 754 -14.19 -4.55 11.62
N PHE A 755 -14.95 -3.70 10.95
CA PHE A 755 -16.40 -3.82 10.83
C PHE A 755 -16.78 -3.95 9.37
N ILE A 756 -17.50 -5.01 9.03
CA ILE A 756 -17.95 -5.30 7.67
C ILE A 756 -19.43 -4.98 7.52
N SER A 757 -19.79 -4.31 6.43
CA SER A 757 -21.16 -4.17 5.94
C SER A 757 -21.33 -4.99 4.67
N PHE A 758 -22.09 -6.09 4.77
CA PHE A 758 -22.37 -7.01 3.67
C PHE A 758 -23.47 -6.48 2.74
N SER A 759 -23.17 -5.39 2.04
CA SER A 759 -24.05 -4.84 1.02
C SER A 759 -23.27 -4.19 -0.11
N LYS A 760 -23.76 -4.37 -1.34
CA LYS A 760 -23.28 -3.66 -2.54
C LYS A 760 -23.76 -2.21 -2.59
N LYS A 761 -24.84 -1.88 -1.89
CA LYS A 761 -25.39 -0.52 -1.79
C LYS A 761 -25.55 -0.15 -0.33
N SER A 762 -24.75 0.80 0.14
CA SER A 762 -24.84 1.24 1.52
C SER A 762 -24.40 2.68 1.71
N ILE A 763 -24.89 3.28 2.79
CA ILE A 763 -24.57 4.63 3.21
C ILE A 763 -23.83 4.51 4.54
N TRP A 764 -22.60 5.00 4.59
CA TRP A 764 -21.82 5.15 5.81
C TRP A 764 -21.83 6.60 6.28
N PHE A 765 -21.80 6.79 7.60
CA PHE A 765 -21.46 8.08 8.21
C PHE A 765 -20.25 7.93 9.13
N ILE A 766 -19.42 8.97 9.15
CA ILE A 766 -18.40 9.20 10.17
C ILE A 766 -18.73 10.53 10.83
N ARG A 767 -19.02 10.52 12.12
CA ARG A 767 -19.23 11.73 12.93
C ARG A 767 -18.20 11.76 14.05
N VAL A 768 -17.39 12.81 14.09
CA VAL A 768 -16.38 13.00 15.15
C VAL A 768 -16.71 14.25 15.96
N SER A 769 -16.37 14.25 17.25
CA SER A 769 -16.68 15.34 18.17
C SER A 769 -15.79 15.29 19.41
N ASP A 770 -16.04 16.15 20.39
CA ASP A 770 -15.42 16.10 21.72
C ASP A 770 -16.29 16.82 22.77
N SER A 771 -15.70 17.10 23.93
CA SER A 771 -16.36 17.74 25.06
C SER A 771 -16.78 19.21 24.84
N CYS A 772 -16.27 19.89 23.81
CA CYS A 772 -16.70 21.24 23.45
C CYS A 772 -18.12 21.23 22.85
N GLU A 773 -18.49 20.16 22.13
CA GLU A 773 -19.77 20.06 21.43
C GLU A 773 -20.80 19.18 22.16
N PHE A 774 -20.36 18.14 22.89
CA PHE A 774 -21.23 17.30 23.74
C PHE A 774 -20.59 17.11 25.11
N ALA A 775 -21.34 17.31 26.20
CA ALA A 775 -20.73 17.33 27.54
C ALA A 775 -20.16 15.96 27.97
N SER A 776 -20.58 14.86 27.32
CA SER A 776 -20.04 13.53 27.56
C SER A 776 -20.18 12.61 26.35
N PHE A 777 -19.38 11.53 26.34
CA PHE A 777 -19.49 10.45 25.36
C PHE A 777 -20.90 9.84 25.32
N GLY A 778 -21.55 9.69 26.49
CA GLY A 778 -22.92 9.19 26.58
C GLY A 778 -23.95 10.12 25.95
N GLU A 779 -23.80 11.44 26.13
CA GLU A 779 -24.66 12.44 25.48
C GLU A 779 -24.51 12.39 23.96
N PHE A 780 -23.27 12.32 23.46
CA PHE A 780 -22.97 12.15 22.05
C PHE A 780 -23.66 10.92 21.45
N CYS A 781 -23.51 9.75 22.11
CA CYS A 781 -24.14 8.51 21.68
C CYS A 781 -25.67 8.64 21.62
N ASN A 782 -26.28 9.15 22.69
CA ASN A 782 -27.74 9.27 22.80
C ASN A 782 -28.31 10.26 21.79
N ALA A 783 -27.60 11.37 21.53
CA ALA A 783 -28.03 12.40 20.58
C ALA A 783 -28.03 11.88 19.14
N LEU A 784 -27.01 11.13 18.73
CA LEU A 784 -26.95 10.54 17.38
C LEU A 784 -27.92 9.37 17.21
N GLU A 785 -28.14 8.58 18.26
CA GLU A 785 -29.13 7.49 18.25
C GLU A 785 -30.57 8.03 18.11
N ALA A 786 -30.87 9.16 18.73
CA ALA A 786 -32.17 9.82 18.66
C ALA A 786 -32.36 10.69 17.40
N ALA A 787 -31.30 10.95 16.64
CA ALA A 787 -31.33 11.85 15.49
C ALA A 787 -32.15 11.26 14.32
N PRO A 788 -33.13 12.01 13.77
CA PRO A 788 -33.92 11.57 12.63
C PRO A 788 -33.07 11.25 11.41
N LEU A 789 -33.21 10.03 10.89
CA LEU A 789 -32.57 9.56 9.66
C LEU A 789 -33.60 8.93 8.73
N HIS A 790 -33.82 9.55 7.58
CA HIS A 790 -34.62 9.00 6.49
C HIS A 790 -33.71 8.57 5.35
N ARG A 791 -34.00 7.41 4.76
CA ARG A 791 -33.25 6.86 3.63
C ARG A 791 -34.18 6.71 2.44
N ASP A 792 -33.64 6.96 1.26
CA ASP A 792 -34.30 6.72 0.00
C ASP A 792 -33.51 5.65 -0.75
N GLU A 793 -34.10 4.47 -0.88
CA GLU A 793 -33.45 3.32 -1.52
C GLU A 793 -33.27 3.51 -3.02
N ASP A 794 -34.20 4.24 -3.67
CA ASP A 794 -34.20 4.44 -5.13
C ASP A 794 -33.03 5.35 -5.55
N SER A 795 -32.83 6.45 -4.82
CA SER A 795 -31.70 7.37 -5.05
C SER A 795 -30.41 6.98 -4.34
N SER A 796 -30.45 5.92 -3.51
CA SER A 796 -29.39 5.63 -2.52
C SER A 796 -29.03 6.87 -1.69
N GLY A 797 -30.06 7.61 -1.28
CA GLY A 797 -29.96 8.90 -0.61
C GLY A 797 -30.33 8.86 0.86
N TYR A 798 -29.98 9.93 1.56
CA TYR A 798 -30.33 10.12 2.96
C TYR A 798 -30.70 11.56 3.29
N VAL A 799 -31.49 11.70 4.35
CA VAL A 799 -31.74 12.94 5.08
C VAL A 799 -31.48 12.65 6.55
N PHE A 800 -30.41 13.22 7.09
CA PHE A 800 -29.98 13.06 8.47
C PHE A 800 -30.08 14.41 9.19
N THR A 801 -30.81 14.48 10.30
CA THR A 801 -30.88 15.70 11.12
C THR A 801 -29.90 15.57 12.28
N ASP A 802 -28.67 16.03 12.07
CA ASP A 802 -27.63 16.02 13.09
C ASP A 802 -27.99 17.01 14.23
N PRO A 803 -27.77 16.64 15.50
CA PRO A 803 -28.15 17.46 16.65
C PRO A 803 -27.42 18.82 16.73
N ARG A 804 -26.31 19.00 15.99
CA ARG A 804 -25.47 20.20 16.01
C ARG A 804 -25.25 20.82 14.64
N LEU A 805 -25.26 20.01 13.57
CA LEU A 805 -24.97 20.47 12.20
C LEU A 805 -26.22 20.76 11.36
N GLY A 806 -27.42 20.49 11.88
CA GLY A 806 -28.67 20.72 11.17
C GLY A 806 -29.02 19.58 10.20
N LYS A 807 -29.82 19.89 9.17
CA LYS A 807 -30.34 18.90 8.22
C LYS A 807 -29.34 18.65 7.09
N LEU A 808 -28.71 17.49 7.13
CA LEU A 808 -27.76 16.99 6.13
C LEU A 808 -28.47 16.09 5.12
N SER A 809 -28.25 16.30 3.83
CA SER A 809 -28.77 15.40 2.81
C SER A 809 -27.87 15.26 1.59
N ALA A 810 -27.70 14.02 1.12
CA ALA A 810 -26.98 13.69 -0.10
C ALA A 810 -27.59 12.43 -0.73
N SER A 811 -27.21 12.13 -1.98
CA SER A 811 -27.59 10.90 -2.67
C SER A 811 -26.47 10.43 -3.59
N TRP A 812 -26.62 9.27 -4.22
CA TRP A 812 -25.63 8.81 -5.20
C TRP A 812 -25.44 9.80 -6.37
N THR A 813 -26.46 10.58 -6.71
CA THR A 813 -26.44 11.53 -7.83
C THR A 813 -26.33 12.99 -7.42
N SER A 814 -26.40 13.32 -6.12
CA SER A 814 -26.36 14.68 -5.61
C SER A 814 -25.38 14.83 -4.44
N SER A 815 -24.54 15.86 -4.51
CA SER A 815 -23.61 16.23 -3.42
C SER A 815 -24.34 16.71 -2.16
N LEU A 816 -23.60 16.86 -1.06
CA LEU A 816 -24.13 17.20 0.26
C LEU A 816 -24.73 18.62 0.30
N THR A 817 -25.91 18.72 0.90
CA THR A 817 -26.53 19.98 1.31
C THR A 817 -26.73 20.04 2.82
N VAL A 818 -26.58 21.22 3.41
CA VAL A 818 -26.87 21.53 4.82
C VAL A 818 -28.00 22.55 4.87
N ASP A 819 -29.10 22.20 5.54
CA ASP A 819 -30.32 23.02 5.61
C ASP A 819 -30.80 23.52 4.24
N GLY A 820 -30.68 22.66 3.22
CA GLY A 820 -31.04 22.96 1.83
C GLY A 820 -30.01 23.78 1.04
N THR A 821 -28.89 24.16 1.65
CA THR A 821 -27.79 24.88 0.99
C THR A 821 -26.68 23.91 0.58
N ALA A 822 -26.28 23.93 -0.70
CA ALA A 822 -25.19 23.08 -1.18
C ALA A 822 -23.84 23.47 -0.55
N VAL A 823 -23.07 22.46 -0.13
CA VAL A 823 -21.69 22.68 0.33
C VAL A 823 -20.80 22.90 -0.88
N LYS A 824 -19.97 23.95 -0.84
CA LYS A 824 -18.99 24.22 -1.91
C LYS A 824 -17.72 23.39 -1.68
N TYR A 825 -17.44 22.45 -2.59
CA TYR A 825 -16.21 21.66 -2.59
C TYR A 825 -15.18 22.10 -3.61
N THR A 826 -15.61 22.65 -4.75
CA THR A 826 -14.72 22.85 -5.90
C THR A 826 -14.28 24.30 -6.09
N GLY A 827 -13.22 24.48 -6.88
CA GLY A 827 -12.75 25.79 -7.32
C GLY A 827 -11.85 26.52 -6.31
N PHE A 828 -11.08 25.76 -5.53
CA PHE A 828 -10.02 26.29 -4.67
C PHE A 828 -8.67 26.20 -5.39
N THR A 829 -7.62 26.77 -4.80
CA THR A 829 -6.24 26.56 -5.25
C THR A 829 -5.64 25.36 -4.52
N PRO A 830 -4.47 24.84 -4.95
CA PRO A 830 -3.75 23.81 -4.21
C PRO A 830 -3.29 24.28 -2.82
N GLU A 831 -2.96 25.57 -2.67
CA GLU A 831 -2.72 26.14 -1.34
C GLU A 831 -3.99 26.13 -0.47
N GLY A 832 -5.16 26.22 -1.10
CA GLY A 832 -6.44 26.16 -0.43
C GLY A 832 -6.79 27.40 0.39
N THR A 833 -7.99 27.38 0.95
CA THR A 833 -8.48 28.39 1.89
C THR A 833 -8.48 27.81 3.30
N LEU A 834 -7.97 28.59 4.25
CA LEU A 834 -7.96 28.26 5.67
C LEU A 834 -8.95 29.15 6.42
N THR A 835 -9.91 28.54 7.10
CA THR A 835 -10.93 29.24 7.89
C THR A 835 -10.85 28.79 9.34
N TRP A 836 -10.77 29.76 10.25
CA TRP A 836 -10.85 29.50 11.68
C TRP A 836 -12.31 29.60 12.12
N GLU A 837 -12.80 28.57 12.78
CA GLU A 837 -14.17 28.50 13.28
C GLU A 837 -14.19 28.34 14.80
N ASP A 838 -15.26 28.84 15.42
CA ASP A 838 -15.64 28.42 16.77
C ASP A 838 -16.18 26.99 16.70
N PHE A 839 -15.77 26.17 17.65
CA PHE A 839 -16.09 24.74 17.72
C PHE A 839 -16.67 24.38 19.09
#